data_AF-A0A1F5Z9Q7-F1
#
_entry.id   AF-A0A1F5Z9Q7-F1
#
_cell.length_a   1.000
_cell.length_b   1.000
_cell.length_c   1.000
_cell.angle_alpha   90.00
_cell.angle_beta   90.00
_cell.angle_gamma   90.00
#
_symmetry.space_group_name_H-M   'P 1'
#
loop_
_entity.id
_entity.type
_entity.pdbx_description
1 polymer ?
#
loop_
_entity_poly.entity_id
_entity_poly.type
_entity_poly.pdbx_seq_one_letter_code
_entity_poly.pdbx_strand_id
1 'polypeptide(L)'
;MSLFHYYHIFIYLLLCFFPLSVFLALRVIGLPWIVAGVGAVLGTHISTDGLYGLDPSSFLWRGYGLSSQLFAMIWFPLAVAFSFKYLTANTFIPIKTLGNEFLKQLIDILPSSLSTVFDNGKGKMKFSQIAFQAFHDTHMEPTNNAGNKNSAIHNQNLRAADQENVHFPGHWYFWGAVTFTIFTTMGHLGLGVMALLSAAVFAVTDPLIHTLEKHSLSAIRDSLLRSVIRLGFLGLAVIFFLSYWIIPTVLYNNFHNISVWDPIWKFNSYGWKEVLIRFFNGNLFDWGRAPVFTLLTLIGAFTAAFIHRGQGSGVKGQVDSQATLNNNTQYLIHNSYFGFTLLFLFWLVLYFGRTTWGGLIDLIPGMTEFHISRFLVGLHIAGMFAAPIGLYSLALGISYLLFKIISTKKHVKPGHIPQWLTWSIILVTLFLVARPLYTYTIYYNELNDKLIVQGNDNYLRDSPAIDGMMAEIRKLPPARVFAGRGGGWGKNFTLAETQMFMHISTYGIPTALWLPETWSPNSDTEQYFSEDVAKDYDIYNLRWIAAPPSVPPQPFWKVVMTHNSWVIYEAPTSGYFTIGRRNMTVVADKTDLINIVRLWIQSPVPTQKLYPEILFKKPAKPLSWPVPVVEMTDEVTYKNLKTDSGFQNIWAQNPIYAGDPPSVSLIGPEKVDTDMIFETKVEVSPNCSQCLVVLKQTYHPNWRVWINGKPVKTMIVFPFHMGIPMDQPGIHEIKAAYIPHPVKLPLIIIALVTGIIILLGFYKNKRNLK
;
A
#
# COMPACT_ATOMS: atom_id res chain seq x y z
N MET A 1 -0.80 8.44 29.37
CA MET A 1 -0.10 7.62 28.36
C MET A 1 0.41 8.53 27.25
N SER A 2 1.66 8.39 26.82
CA SER A 2 2.17 9.16 25.67
C SER A 2 1.64 8.56 24.34
N LEU A 3 1.71 9.34 23.24
CA LEU A 3 1.34 8.87 21.90
C LEU A 3 2.11 7.59 21.52
N PHE A 4 3.37 7.49 21.94
CA PHE A 4 4.20 6.30 21.79
C PHE A 4 3.59 5.06 22.47
N HIS A 5 3.05 5.21 23.69
CA HIS A 5 2.36 4.11 24.38
C HIS A 5 1.09 3.69 23.63
N TYR A 6 0.29 4.65 23.14
CA TYR A 6 -0.89 4.35 22.33
C TYR A 6 -0.54 3.59 21.04
N TYR A 7 0.52 4.02 20.35
CA TYR A 7 1.01 3.35 19.15
C TYR A 7 1.41 1.90 19.40
N HIS A 8 2.14 1.62 20.48
CA HIS A 8 2.55 0.25 20.83
C HIS A 8 1.38 -0.63 21.27
N ILE A 9 0.44 -0.09 22.05
CA ILE A 9 -0.79 -0.80 22.40
C ILE A 9 -1.57 -1.15 21.14
N PHE A 10 -1.65 -0.22 20.19
CA PHE A 10 -2.35 -0.46 18.95
C PHE A 10 -1.70 -1.59 18.13
N ILE A 11 -0.37 -1.57 17.98
CA ILE A 11 0.38 -2.66 17.33
C ILE A 11 0.12 -4.00 18.01
N TYR A 12 0.20 -4.03 19.34
CA TYR A 12 -0.07 -5.23 20.13
C TYR A 12 -1.49 -5.78 19.85
N LEU A 13 -2.50 -4.90 19.89
CA LEU A 13 -3.89 -5.28 19.60
C LEU A 13 -4.05 -5.80 18.17
N LEU A 14 -3.42 -5.17 17.17
CA LEU A 14 -3.48 -5.63 15.78
C LEU A 14 -2.93 -7.06 15.63
N LEU A 15 -1.80 -7.36 16.28
CA LEU A 15 -1.22 -8.70 16.26
C LEU A 15 -2.12 -9.72 16.97
N CYS A 16 -2.67 -9.37 18.14
CA CYS A 16 -3.59 -10.24 18.87
C CYS A 16 -4.91 -10.51 18.14
N PHE A 17 -5.44 -9.53 17.40
CA PHE A 17 -6.69 -9.66 16.67
C PHE A 17 -6.52 -10.19 15.24
N PHE A 18 -5.30 -10.35 14.74
CA PHE A 18 -5.09 -10.89 13.40
C PHE A 18 -5.67 -12.30 13.20
N PRO A 19 -5.51 -13.27 14.12
CA PRO A 19 -6.18 -14.57 14.00
C PRO A 19 -7.70 -14.47 13.92
N LEU A 20 -8.32 -13.51 14.63
CA LEU A 20 -9.76 -13.27 14.56
C LEU A 20 -10.17 -12.80 13.15
N SER A 21 -9.38 -11.93 12.52
CA SER A 21 -9.63 -11.51 11.13
C SER A 21 -9.60 -12.70 10.16
N VAL A 22 -8.57 -13.54 10.25
CA VAL A 22 -8.45 -14.75 9.41
C VAL A 22 -9.63 -15.69 9.67
N PHE A 23 -9.97 -15.94 10.93
CA PHE A 23 -11.13 -16.74 11.30
C PHE A 23 -12.41 -16.22 10.65
N LEU A 24 -12.71 -14.93 10.82
CA LEU A 24 -13.91 -14.31 10.24
C LEU A 24 -13.92 -14.40 8.71
N ALA A 25 -12.78 -14.19 8.06
CA ALA A 25 -12.63 -14.34 6.61
C ALA A 25 -12.92 -15.78 6.14
N LEU A 26 -12.39 -16.78 6.85
CA LEU A 26 -12.64 -18.20 6.57
C LEU A 26 -14.12 -18.58 6.79
N ARG A 27 -14.78 -17.97 7.78
CA ARG A 27 -16.23 -18.13 8.01
C ARG A 27 -17.06 -17.49 6.91
N VAL A 28 -16.67 -16.30 6.44
CA VAL A 28 -17.33 -15.61 5.32
C VAL A 28 -17.30 -16.45 4.06
N ILE A 29 -16.19 -17.15 3.76
CA ILE A 29 -16.12 -18.03 2.57
C ILE A 29 -16.93 -19.33 2.72
N GLY A 30 -17.32 -19.69 3.95
CA GLY A 30 -18.20 -20.82 4.26
C GLY A 30 -17.52 -22.05 4.87
N LEU A 31 -16.28 -21.92 5.37
CA LEU A 31 -15.59 -23.03 6.05
C LEU A 31 -16.16 -23.27 7.45
N PRO A 32 -16.30 -24.53 7.91
CA PRO A 32 -16.78 -24.86 9.26
C PRO A 32 -15.97 -24.16 10.37
N TRP A 33 -16.60 -23.90 11.52
CA TRP A 33 -15.96 -23.13 12.60
C TRP A 33 -14.65 -23.75 13.10
N ILE A 34 -14.55 -25.07 13.22
CA ILE A 34 -13.30 -25.76 13.61
C ILE A 34 -12.21 -25.58 12.54
N VAL A 35 -12.57 -25.74 11.27
CA VAL A 35 -11.63 -25.56 10.15
C VAL A 35 -11.13 -24.12 10.11
N ALA A 36 -12.04 -23.15 10.28
CA ALA A 36 -11.70 -21.74 10.34
C ALA A 36 -10.82 -21.41 11.56
N GLY A 37 -11.11 -22.00 12.72
CA GLY A 37 -10.34 -21.79 13.95
C GLY A 37 -8.91 -22.34 13.84
N VAL A 38 -8.77 -23.60 13.43
CA VAL A 38 -7.45 -24.20 13.20
C VAL A 38 -6.72 -23.50 12.05
N GLY A 39 -7.44 -23.18 10.97
CA GLY A 39 -6.88 -22.43 9.84
C GLY A 39 -6.33 -21.06 10.22
N ALA A 40 -7.02 -20.33 11.11
CA ALA A 40 -6.55 -19.05 11.64
C ALA A 40 -5.29 -19.22 12.50
N VAL A 41 -5.25 -20.24 13.37
CA VAL A 41 -4.05 -20.54 14.17
C VAL A 41 -2.87 -20.88 13.25
N LEU A 42 -3.05 -21.76 12.26
CA LEU A 42 -1.97 -22.13 11.34
C LEU A 42 -1.52 -20.96 10.46
N GLY A 43 -2.48 -20.21 9.89
CA GLY A 43 -2.23 -19.12 8.95
C GLY A 43 -1.55 -17.91 9.58
N THR A 44 -1.74 -17.68 10.89
CA THR A 44 -1.07 -16.57 11.60
C THR A 44 0.35 -16.89 12.06
N HIS A 45 0.80 -18.12 11.86
CA HIS A 45 2.16 -18.57 12.18
C HIS A 45 3.05 -18.72 10.95
N ILE A 46 2.74 -18.08 9.82
CA ILE A 46 3.64 -18.03 8.65
C ILE A 46 5.03 -17.51 9.06
N SER A 47 6.08 -18.13 8.54
CA SER A 47 7.47 -17.76 8.84
C SER A 47 8.33 -17.75 7.57
N THR A 48 9.17 -16.74 7.44
CA THR A 48 10.10 -16.53 6.31
C THR A 48 11.49 -16.14 6.82
N ASP A 49 12.51 -16.21 5.97
CA ASP A 49 13.89 -15.76 6.27
C ASP A 49 14.08 -14.24 6.11
N GLY A 50 13.12 -13.45 6.59
CA GLY A 50 13.16 -11.99 6.44
C GLY A 50 12.79 -11.52 5.04
N LEU A 51 11.84 -12.19 4.39
CA LEU A 51 11.33 -11.83 3.06
C LEU A 51 10.25 -10.73 3.09
N TYR A 52 10.04 -10.11 4.26
CA TYR A 52 9.12 -8.99 4.47
C TYR A 52 7.65 -9.31 4.11
N GLY A 53 7.23 -10.54 4.43
CA GLY A 53 5.89 -11.07 4.17
C GLY A 53 4.90 -10.74 5.30
N LEU A 54 4.05 -11.72 5.65
CA LEU A 54 3.07 -11.62 6.73
C LEU A 54 3.55 -12.34 8.01
N ASP A 55 4.84 -12.71 8.05
CA ASP A 55 5.46 -13.34 9.22
C ASP A 55 5.62 -12.34 10.38
N PRO A 56 5.52 -12.78 11.65
CA PRO A 56 5.66 -11.89 12.81
C PRO A 56 6.97 -11.10 12.85
N SER A 57 8.06 -11.66 12.34
CA SER A 57 9.36 -10.97 12.22
C SER A 57 9.33 -9.76 11.30
N SER A 58 8.30 -9.57 10.49
CA SER A 58 8.12 -8.34 9.70
C SER A 58 7.71 -7.13 10.55
N PHE A 59 7.17 -7.35 11.77
CA PHE A 59 6.53 -6.30 12.58
C PHE A 59 7.13 -6.10 13.99
N LEU A 60 7.73 -7.14 14.58
CA LEU A 60 8.27 -7.10 15.96
C LEU A 60 9.65 -6.41 16.02
N TRP A 61 10.24 -6.23 17.21
CA TRP A 61 11.42 -5.36 17.45
C TRP A 61 12.70 -5.80 16.70
N ARG A 62 13.00 -7.10 16.63
CA ARG A 62 14.01 -7.64 15.66
C ARG A 62 13.44 -7.73 14.23
N GLY A 63 12.49 -6.89 13.90
CA GLY A 63 11.77 -6.88 12.65
C GLY A 63 11.96 -5.56 11.92
N TYR A 64 11.31 -5.45 10.77
CA TYR A 64 11.64 -4.42 9.80
C TYR A 64 10.78 -3.16 9.92
N GLY A 65 10.09 -2.97 11.05
CA GLY A 65 9.30 -1.78 11.34
C GLY A 65 8.10 -1.58 10.39
N LEU A 66 7.55 -2.65 9.81
CA LEU A 66 6.46 -2.59 8.82
C LEU A 66 5.08 -2.35 9.47
N SER A 67 4.99 -1.37 10.38
CA SER A 67 3.78 -1.10 11.15
C SER A 67 2.60 -0.72 10.27
N SER A 68 2.78 0.11 9.23
CA SER A 68 1.72 0.42 8.25
C SER A 68 1.17 -0.84 7.55
N GLN A 69 2.06 -1.78 7.21
CA GLN A 69 1.64 -3.07 6.66
C GLN A 69 0.81 -3.88 7.67
N LEU A 70 1.16 -3.84 8.95
CA LEU A 70 0.37 -4.47 10.02
C LEU A 70 -1.06 -3.89 10.11
N PHE A 71 -1.23 -2.57 9.95
CA PHE A 71 -2.57 -1.95 9.88
C PHE A 71 -3.40 -2.51 8.72
N ALA A 72 -2.80 -2.73 7.55
CA ALA A 72 -3.50 -3.32 6.40
C ALA A 72 -3.74 -4.82 6.58
N MET A 73 -2.82 -5.54 7.22
CA MET A 73 -2.85 -6.99 7.40
C MET A 73 -4.12 -7.47 8.09
N ILE A 74 -4.63 -6.74 9.09
CA ILE A 74 -5.87 -7.12 9.79
C ILE A 74 -7.11 -7.05 8.89
N TRP A 75 -7.12 -6.22 7.86
CA TRP A 75 -8.29 -6.06 6.97
C TRP A 75 -8.18 -6.89 5.71
N PHE A 76 -6.96 -7.26 5.31
CA PHE A 76 -6.68 -7.90 4.04
C PHE A 76 -7.39 -9.26 3.84
N PRO A 77 -7.41 -10.20 4.81
CA PRO A 77 -8.18 -11.44 4.68
C PRO A 77 -9.68 -11.17 4.46
N LEU A 78 -10.25 -10.21 5.18
CA LEU A 78 -11.66 -9.83 5.03
C LEU A 78 -11.93 -9.21 3.66
N ALA A 79 -11.03 -8.35 3.17
CA ALA A 79 -11.13 -7.78 1.81
C ALA A 79 -11.18 -8.87 0.73
N VAL A 80 -10.34 -9.90 0.85
CA VAL A 80 -10.31 -11.04 -0.09
C VAL A 80 -11.57 -11.90 0.05
N ALA A 81 -11.99 -12.25 1.26
CA ALA A 81 -13.18 -13.09 1.49
C ALA A 81 -14.48 -12.43 1.01
N PHE A 82 -14.67 -11.14 1.29
CA PHE A 82 -15.84 -10.40 0.84
C PHE A 82 -15.82 -10.16 -0.67
N SER A 83 -14.65 -9.86 -1.25
CA SER A 83 -14.48 -9.79 -2.71
C SER A 83 -14.83 -11.09 -3.41
N PHE A 84 -14.38 -12.24 -2.88
CA PHE A 84 -14.75 -13.56 -3.37
C PHE A 84 -16.27 -13.74 -3.36
N LYS A 85 -16.93 -13.55 -2.21
CA LYS A 85 -18.39 -13.71 -2.10
C LYS A 85 -19.17 -12.75 -3.00
N TYR A 86 -18.72 -11.51 -3.15
CA TYR A 86 -19.37 -10.54 -4.01
C TYR A 86 -19.25 -10.92 -5.49
N LEU A 87 -18.06 -11.35 -5.92
CA LEU A 87 -17.77 -11.56 -7.34
C LEU A 87 -18.26 -12.91 -7.85
N THR A 88 -18.27 -13.96 -7.03
CA THR A 88 -18.74 -15.30 -7.41
C THR A 88 -20.20 -15.59 -7.02
N ALA A 89 -20.96 -14.58 -6.57
CA ALA A 89 -22.37 -14.77 -6.24
C ALA A 89 -23.25 -14.89 -7.49
N ASN A 90 -24.11 -15.91 -7.56
CA ASN A 90 -25.05 -16.08 -8.68
C ASN A 90 -26.20 -15.04 -8.71
N THR A 91 -26.41 -14.26 -7.65
CA THR A 91 -27.49 -13.27 -7.57
C THR A 91 -27.07 -11.91 -8.14
N PHE A 92 -27.64 -11.52 -9.28
CA PHE A 92 -27.49 -10.17 -9.84
C PHE A 92 -28.28 -9.17 -8.98
N ILE A 93 -27.62 -8.12 -8.45
CA ILE A 93 -28.31 -6.95 -7.90
C ILE A 93 -28.35 -5.90 -9.02
N PRO A 94 -29.54 -5.56 -9.56
CA PRO A 94 -29.64 -4.58 -10.62
C PRO A 94 -29.12 -3.20 -10.19
N ILE A 95 -28.47 -2.49 -11.12
CA ILE A 95 -28.01 -1.09 -10.96
C ILE A 95 -29.15 -0.17 -10.51
N LYS A 96 -30.37 -0.41 -11.03
CA LYS A 96 -31.58 0.29 -10.58
C LYS A 96 -31.85 0.09 -9.10
N THR A 97 -31.57 -1.08 -8.52
CA THR A 97 -31.87 -1.35 -7.10
C THR A 97 -30.86 -0.66 -6.18
N LEU A 98 -29.56 -0.67 -6.52
CA LEU A 98 -28.53 0.07 -5.76
C LEU A 98 -28.69 1.60 -5.93
N GLY A 99 -28.93 2.07 -7.15
CA GLY A 99 -29.16 3.48 -7.45
C GLY A 99 -30.48 4.00 -6.87
N ASN A 100 -31.56 3.22 -6.93
CA ASN A 100 -32.85 3.60 -6.33
C ASN A 100 -32.81 3.49 -4.81
N GLU A 101 -32.14 2.50 -4.21
CA GLU A 101 -31.95 2.51 -2.74
C GLU A 101 -31.10 3.70 -2.31
N PHE A 102 -30.03 4.02 -3.04
CA PHE A 102 -29.20 5.19 -2.77
C PHE A 102 -30.00 6.50 -2.91
N LEU A 103 -30.74 6.71 -4.00
CA LEU A 103 -31.61 7.88 -4.18
C LEU A 103 -32.72 7.94 -3.14
N LYS A 104 -33.36 6.81 -2.82
CA LYS A 104 -34.45 6.73 -1.85
C LYS A 104 -33.94 7.00 -0.43
N GLN A 105 -32.74 6.54 -0.07
CA GLN A 105 -32.07 6.87 1.19
C GLN A 105 -31.65 8.35 1.24
N LEU A 106 -31.21 8.95 0.13
CA LEU A 106 -30.88 10.37 0.03
C LEU A 106 -32.13 11.25 0.20
N ILE A 107 -33.23 10.89 -0.44
CA ILE A 107 -34.54 11.57 -0.34
C ILE A 107 -35.10 11.46 1.09
N ASP A 108 -34.90 10.31 1.73
CA ASP A 108 -35.39 10.00 3.08
C ASP A 108 -34.61 10.69 4.22
N ILE A 109 -33.41 11.21 3.95
CA ILE A 109 -32.53 11.89 4.93
C ILE A 109 -32.62 13.41 4.79
N LEU A 110 -33.03 13.93 3.63
CA LEU A 110 -33.21 15.36 3.42
C LEU A 110 -34.40 15.89 4.25
N PRO A 111 -34.26 17.03 4.96
CA PRO A 111 -35.39 17.70 5.58
C PRO A 111 -36.48 17.97 4.53
N SER A 112 -37.76 17.82 4.91
CA SER A 112 -38.93 18.02 4.02
C SER A 112 -38.98 19.40 3.34
N SER A 113 -38.13 20.35 3.74
CA SER A 113 -37.94 21.65 3.11
C SER A 113 -37.05 21.67 1.87
N LEU A 114 -36.31 20.58 1.56
CA LEU A 114 -35.40 20.48 0.40
C LEU A 114 -35.89 19.53 -0.70
N SER A 115 -36.91 18.69 -0.44
CA SER A 115 -37.48 17.78 -1.44
C SER A 115 -38.22 18.52 -2.56
N THR A 116 -38.68 19.75 -2.32
CA THR A 116 -39.41 20.59 -3.29
C THR A 116 -38.52 21.22 -4.36
N VAL A 117 -37.19 21.23 -4.18
CA VAL A 117 -36.25 21.79 -5.18
C VAL A 117 -35.98 20.79 -6.32
N PHE A 118 -36.13 19.49 -6.09
CA PHE A 118 -35.94 18.46 -7.12
C PHE A 118 -37.21 18.12 -7.91
N ASP A 119 -38.37 18.62 -7.48
CA ASP A 119 -39.67 18.34 -8.11
C ASP A 119 -40.13 19.43 -9.10
N ASN A 120 -39.50 20.61 -9.08
CA ASN A 120 -39.89 21.75 -9.92
C ASN A 120 -38.77 22.18 -10.87
N GLY A 121 -38.59 21.41 -11.94
CA GLY A 121 -37.74 21.80 -13.06
C GLY A 121 -38.04 20.96 -14.30
N LYS A 122 -39.00 21.40 -15.11
CA LYS A 122 -39.36 20.80 -16.40
C LYS A 122 -38.12 20.72 -17.33
N GLY A 123 -37.50 19.55 -17.39
CA GLY A 123 -36.47 19.19 -18.37
C GLY A 123 -36.54 17.70 -18.64
N LYS A 124 -37.34 17.31 -19.64
CA LYS A 124 -37.50 15.93 -20.10
C LYS A 124 -36.15 15.30 -20.48
N MET A 125 -35.79 14.18 -19.86
CA MET A 125 -35.05 13.13 -20.54
C MET A 125 -35.78 11.79 -20.35
N LYS A 126 -36.35 11.30 -21.45
CA LYS A 126 -37.09 10.04 -21.55
C LYS A 126 -36.15 8.86 -21.32
N PHE A 127 -36.43 8.03 -20.31
CA PHE A 127 -35.87 6.67 -20.20
C PHE A 127 -36.85 5.73 -19.48
N SER A 128 -38.08 5.56 -20.01
CA SER A 128 -39.01 4.56 -19.44
C SER A 128 -40.15 4.07 -20.33
N GLN A 129 -40.15 4.27 -21.65
CA GLN A 129 -41.34 3.92 -22.48
C GLN A 129 -41.13 2.87 -23.58
N ILE A 130 -40.27 1.88 -23.37
CA ILE A 130 -40.36 0.61 -24.08
C ILE A 130 -40.11 -0.52 -23.06
N ALA A 131 -40.97 -1.55 -23.10
CA ALA A 131 -41.02 -2.73 -22.23
C ALA A 131 -41.91 -2.67 -20.97
N PHE A 132 -43.15 -2.17 -21.11
CA PHE A 132 -44.27 -2.59 -20.25
C PHE A 132 -45.48 -2.96 -21.12
N GLN A 133 -45.35 -4.07 -21.86
CA GLN A 133 -46.48 -4.68 -22.58
C GLN A 133 -46.24 -6.18 -22.82
N ALA A 134 -46.03 -6.93 -21.73
CA ALA A 134 -46.24 -8.38 -21.70
C ALA A 134 -46.31 -8.82 -20.23
N PHE A 135 -47.28 -9.66 -19.90
CA PHE A 135 -47.66 -10.20 -18.58
C PHE A 135 -48.79 -9.47 -17.83
N HIS A 136 -49.99 -9.54 -18.42
CA HIS A 136 -51.18 -9.91 -17.65
C HIS A 136 -51.77 -11.19 -18.26
N ASP A 137 -51.90 -12.23 -17.43
CA ASP A 137 -53.00 -13.21 -17.37
C ASP A 137 -52.51 -14.64 -17.10
N THR A 138 -52.76 -15.10 -15.88
CA THR A 138 -53.39 -16.41 -15.62
C THR A 138 -53.76 -16.52 -14.13
N HIS A 139 -55.07 -16.56 -13.89
CA HIS A 139 -55.69 -17.00 -12.64
C HIS A 139 -55.45 -18.50 -12.41
N MET A 140 -55.24 -18.91 -11.15
CA MET A 140 -55.82 -20.14 -10.58
C MET A 140 -56.06 -19.97 -9.07
N GLU A 141 -57.21 -20.48 -8.63
CA GLU A 141 -57.84 -20.40 -7.31
C GLU A 141 -57.08 -21.08 -6.15
N PRO A 142 -57.42 -20.77 -4.88
CA PRO A 142 -56.89 -21.47 -3.72
C PRO A 142 -57.70 -22.74 -3.41
N THR A 143 -57.03 -23.88 -3.36
CA THR A 143 -57.61 -25.08 -2.72
C THR A 143 -57.05 -25.25 -1.31
N ASN A 144 -57.99 -25.35 -0.37
CA ASN A 144 -57.77 -25.78 1.01
C ASN A 144 -57.04 -27.12 1.05
N ASN A 145 -56.04 -27.26 1.92
CA ASN A 145 -55.82 -28.51 2.62
C ASN A 145 -55.15 -28.29 3.98
N ALA A 146 -55.94 -28.57 5.01
CA ALA A 146 -55.47 -28.80 6.36
C ALA A 146 -54.75 -30.14 6.42
N GLY A 147 -53.61 -30.18 7.13
CA GLY A 147 -53.03 -31.42 7.63
C GLY A 147 -51.59 -31.66 7.20
N ASN A 148 -50.63 -31.24 8.03
CA ASN A 148 -49.60 -32.16 8.54
C ASN A 148 -48.81 -31.51 9.69
N LYS A 149 -49.12 -31.85 10.94
CA LYS A 149 -48.34 -31.39 12.12
C LYS A 149 -46.94 -32.05 12.22
N ASN A 150 -46.60 -32.99 11.33
CA ASN A 150 -45.28 -33.64 11.31
C ASN A 150 -44.22 -32.92 10.45
N SER A 151 -44.57 -31.88 9.68
CA SER A 151 -43.59 -31.07 8.93
C SER A 151 -42.89 -30.01 9.80
N ALA A 152 -43.47 -29.68 10.95
CA ALA A 152 -42.92 -28.65 11.86
C ALA A 152 -41.65 -29.12 12.58
N ILE A 153 -41.57 -30.41 12.92
CA ILE A 153 -40.41 -31.00 13.63
C ILE A 153 -39.24 -31.25 12.66
N HIS A 154 -39.53 -31.56 11.39
CA HIS A 154 -38.50 -31.75 10.37
C HIS A 154 -37.89 -30.41 9.91
N ASN A 155 -38.68 -29.34 9.84
CA ASN A 155 -38.20 -27.98 9.57
C ASN A 155 -37.41 -27.36 10.73
N GLN A 156 -37.61 -27.82 11.98
CA GLN A 156 -36.78 -27.38 13.11
C GLN A 156 -35.36 -27.98 13.08
N ASN A 157 -35.21 -29.24 12.66
CA ASN A 157 -33.89 -29.87 12.56
C ASN A 157 -33.09 -29.40 11.32
N LEU A 158 -33.75 -29.04 10.22
CA LEU A 158 -33.10 -28.39 9.07
C LEU A 158 -32.63 -26.96 9.41
N ARG A 159 -33.40 -26.20 10.21
CA ARG A 159 -32.97 -24.89 10.73
C ARG A 159 -31.75 -24.96 11.64
N ALA A 160 -31.56 -26.05 12.39
CA ALA A 160 -30.40 -26.20 13.28
C ALA A 160 -29.07 -26.41 12.52
N ALA A 161 -29.10 -27.01 11.33
CA ALA A 161 -27.90 -27.21 10.50
C ALA A 161 -27.58 -26.03 9.58
N ASP A 162 -28.60 -25.26 9.14
CA ASP A 162 -28.41 -24.01 8.39
C ASP A 162 -28.04 -22.81 9.28
N GLN A 163 -28.22 -22.93 10.61
CA GLN A 163 -27.86 -21.88 11.58
C GLN A 163 -26.35 -21.67 11.74
N GLU A 164 -25.50 -22.58 11.25
CA GLU A 164 -24.05 -22.40 11.33
C GLU A 164 -23.48 -21.46 10.26
N ASN A 165 -24.22 -21.02 9.24
CA ASN A 165 -23.66 -20.16 8.19
C ASN A 165 -24.08 -18.69 8.33
N VAL A 166 -23.09 -17.80 8.33
CA VAL A 166 -23.32 -16.36 8.29
C VAL A 166 -23.68 -15.97 6.85
N HIS A 167 -24.97 -16.01 6.51
CA HIS A 167 -25.43 -15.56 5.20
C HIS A 167 -25.85 -14.09 5.27
N PHE A 168 -25.07 -13.22 4.63
CA PHE A 168 -25.43 -11.82 4.48
C PHE A 168 -26.24 -11.58 3.18
N PRO A 169 -27.15 -10.60 3.16
CA PRO A 169 -27.76 -10.14 1.91
C PRO A 169 -26.71 -9.65 0.91
N GLY A 170 -26.95 -9.80 -0.39
CA GLY A 170 -25.93 -9.54 -1.42
C GLY A 170 -25.27 -8.14 -1.40
N HIS A 171 -25.98 -7.12 -0.93
CA HIS A 171 -25.42 -5.77 -0.77
C HIS A 171 -24.36 -5.68 0.33
N TRP A 172 -24.44 -6.50 1.38
CA TRP A 172 -23.41 -6.56 2.43
C TRP A 172 -22.09 -7.12 1.91
N TYR A 173 -22.11 -8.05 0.94
CA TYR A 173 -20.86 -8.53 0.35
C TYR A 173 -20.15 -7.43 -0.44
N PHE A 174 -20.91 -6.63 -1.19
CA PHE A 174 -20.38 -5.47 -1.89
C PHE A 174 -19.79 -4.44 -0.92
N TRP A 175 -20.56 -3.98 0.06
CA TRP A 175 -20.10 -2.96 1.00
C TRP A 175 -19.01 -3.44 1.93
N GLY A 176 -19.01 -4.72 2.31
CA GLY A 176 -17.90 -5.35 3.01
C GLY A 176 -16.63 -5.37 2.15
N ALA A 177 -16.72 -5.77 0.89
CA ALA A 177 -15.59 -5.76 -0.03
C ALA A 177 -15.02 -4.34 -0.22
N VAL A 178 -15.88 -3.34 -0.40
CA VAL A 178 -15.49 -1.92 -0.49
C VAL A 178 -14.79 -1.47 0.79
N THR A 179 -15.43 -1.67 1.95
CA THR A 179 -14.93 -1.19 3.25
C THR A 179 -13.59 -1.80 3.62
N PHE A 180 -13.46 -3.12 3.55
CA PHE A 180 -12.22 -3.79 3.91
C PHE A 180 -11.10 -3.53 2.89
N THR A 181 -11.42 -3.34 1.60
CA THR A 181 -10.42 -2.92 0.62
C THR A 181 -9.95 -1.49 0.88
N ILE A 182 -10.86 -0.57 1.25
CA ILE A 182 -10.50 0.80 1.66
C ILE A 182 -9.57 0.77 2.87
N PHE A 183 -9.92 0.04 3.94
CA PHE A 183 -9.09 -0.04 5.14
C PHE A 183 -7.73 -0.71 4.88
N THR A 184 -7.70 -1.75 4.05
CA THR A 184 -6.45 -2.38 3.60
C THR A 184 -5.58 -1.36 2.86
N THR A 185 -6.17 -0.60 1.93
CA THR A 185 -5.42 0.38 1.12
C THR A 185 -4.95 1.58 1.94
N MET A 186 -5.78 2.07 2.87
CA MET A 186 -5.42 3.15 3.80
C MET A 186 -4.30 2.74 4.75
N GLY A 187 -4.30 1.49 5.22
CA GLY A 187 -3.20 0.95 6.02
C GLY A 187 -1.91 0.85 5.22
N HIS A 188 -1.99 0.33 3.99
CA HIS A 188 -0.83 0.15 3.13
C HIS A 188 -1.24 0.05 1.66
N LEU A 189 -0.86 1.04 0.83
CA LEU A 189 -1.19 1.10 -0.60
C LEU A 189 -0.87 -0.22 -1.32
N GLY A 190 0.31 -0.78 -1.08
CA GLY A 190 0.72 -2.04 -1.71
C GLY A 190 -0.21 -3.22 -1.45
N LEU A 191 -0.69 -3.40 -0.22
CA LEU A 191 -1.64 -4.48 0.11
C LEU A 191 -3.04 -4.16 -0.44
N GLY A 192 -3.42 -2.89 -0.50
CA GLY A 192 -4.65 -2.45 -1.16
C GLY A 192 -4.69 -2.81 -2.65
N VAL A 193 -3.58 -2.57 -3.36
CA VAL A 193 -3.42 -2.99 -4.76
C VAL A 193 -3.50 -4.52 -4.88
N MET A 194 -2.87 -5.27 -3.96
CA MET A 194 -3.00 -6.73 -3.94
C MET A 194 -4.44 -7.19 -3.67
N ALA A 195 -5.22 -6.50 -2.83
CA ALA A 195 -6.63 -6.79 -2.62
C ALA A 195 -7.46 -6.58 -3.89
N LEU A 196 -7.23 -5.49 -4.63
CA LEU A 196 -7.90 -5.22 -5.92
C LEU A 196 -7.50 -6.22 -7.01
N LEU A 197 -6.22 -6.60 -7.10
CA LEU A 197 -5.76 -7.63 -8.03
C LEU A 197 -6.35 -9.00 -7.69
N SER A 198 -6.46 -9.34 -6.40
CA SER A 198 -7.14 -10.56 -5.95
C SER A 198 -8.63 -10.56 -6.34
N ALA A 199 -9.30 -9.40 -6.24
CA ALA A 199 -10.67 -9.26 -6.71
C ALA A 199 -10.77 -9.48 -8.24
N ALA A 200 -9.82 -8.98 -9.03
CA ALA A 200 -9.79 -9.26 -10.47
C ALA A 200 -9.68 -10.76 -10.78
N VAL A 201 -8.91 -11.52 -9.99
CA VAL A 201 -8.83 -12.99 -10.11
C VAL A 201 -10.17 -13.66 -9.81
N PHE A 202 -10.90 -13.20 -8.79
CA PHE A 202 -12.23 -13.76 -8.51
C PHE A 202 -13.26 -13.41 -9.59
N ALA A 203 -13.17 -12.23 -10.20
CA ALA A 203 -14.04 -11.83 -11.30
C ALA A 203 -13.92 -12.78 -12.51
N VAL A 204 -12.75 -13.35 -12.78
CA VAL A 204 -12.56 -14.30 -13.90
C VAL A 204 -12.93 -15.75 -13.55
N THR A 205 -13.27 -16.05 -12.28
CA THR A 205 -13.55 -17.41 -11.82
C THR A 205 -14.78 -18.01 -12.52
N ASP A 206 -15.95 -17.37 -12.44
CA ASP A 206 -17.19 -17.89 -13.04
C ASP A 206 -17.14 -17.98 -14.58
N PRO A 207 -16.60 -16.99 -15.32
CA PRO A 207 -16.41 -17.11 -16.76
C PRO A 207 -15.50 -18.27 -17.17
N LEU A 208 -14.42 -18.50 -16.41
CA LEU A 208 -13.49 -19.60 -16.67
C LEU A 208 -14.16 -20.95 -16.40
N ILE A 209 -14.91 -21.07 -15.31
CA ILE A 209 -15.76 -22.21 -14.98
C ILE A 209 -16.67 -22.57 -16.16
N HIS A 210 -17.47 -21.61 -16.66
CA HIS A 210 -18.36 -21.88 -17.80
C HIS A 210 -17.63 -22.27 -19.07
N THR A 211 -16.41 -21.75 -19.26
CA THR A 211 -15.54 -22.13 -20.39
C THR A 211 -15.05 -23.57 -20.25
N LEU A 212 -14.58 -23.96 -19.06
CA LEU A 212 -14.11 -25.32 -18.77
C LEU A 212 -15.24 -26.35 -18.84
N GLU A 213 -16.46 -25.98 -18.44
CA GLU A 213 -17.66 -26.80 -18.53
C GLU A 213 -18.30 -26.79 -19.94
N LYS A 214 -17.71 -26.07 -20.91
CA LYS A 214 -18.18 -25.98 -22.30
C LYS A 214 -19.63 -25.51 -22.43
N HIS A 215 -20.04 -24.56 -21.59
CA HIS A 215 -21.34 -23.90 -21.72
C HIS A 215 -21.42 -23.04 -22.99
N SER A 216 -22.63 -22.55 -23.32
CA SER A 216 -22.84 -21.72 -24.50
C SER A 216 -22.02 -20.41 -24.45
N LEU A 217 -21.64 -19.89 -25.62
CA LEU A 217 -20.96 -18.60 -25.73
C LEU A 217 -21.76 -17.45 -25.08
N SER A 218 -23.09 -17.50 -25.13
CA SER A 218 -23.95 -16.54 -24.43
C SER A 218 -23.77 -16.59 -22.91
N ALA A 219 -23.74 -17.78 -22.31
CA ALA A 219 -23.56 -17.95 -20.88
C ALA A 219 -22.17 -17.46 -20.41
N ILE A 220 -21.12 -17.75 -21.19
CA ILE A 220 -19.76 -17.26 -20.93
C ILE A 220 -19.72 -15.73 -21.00
N ARG A 221 -20.27 -15.14 -22.07
CA ARG A 221 -20.34 -13.68 -22.25
C ARG A 221 -21.12 -13.00 -21.13
N ASP A 222 -22.28 -13.53 -20.77
CA ASP A 222 -23.13 -12.92 -19.75
C ASP A 222 -22.48 -13.00 -18.36
N SER A 223 -21.75 -14.09 -18.07
CA SER A 223 -20.93 -14.21 -16.86
C SER A 223 -19.79 -13.20 -16.85
N LEU A 224 -19.04 -13.10 -17.96
CA LEU A 224 -17.96 -12.13 -18.10
C LEU A 224 -18.45 -10.69 -17.91
N LEU A 225 -19.58 -10.34 -18.54
CA LEU A 225 -20.15 -9.01 -18.43
C LEU A 225 -20.55 -8.70 -16.97
N ARG A 226 -21.19 -9.66 -16.28
CA ARG A 226 -21.52 -9.50 -14.85
C ARG A 226 -20.26 -9.28 -14.00
N SER A 227 -19.21 -10.07 -14.22
CA SER A 227 -17.95 -9.96 -13.50
C SER A 227 -17.26 -8.62 -13.73
N VAL A 228 -17.17 -8.14 -14.97
CA VAL A 228 -16.57 -6.85 -15.31
C VAL A 228 -17.35 -5.70 -14.67
N ILE A 229 -18.69 -5.75 -14.72
CA ILE A 229 -19.54 -4.72 -14.09
C ILE A 229 -19.30 -4.68 -12.58
N ARG A 230 -19.31 -5.84 -11.90
CA ARG A 230 -19.09 -5.93 -10.45
C ARG A 230 -17.69 -5.46 -10.05
N LEU A 231 -16.65 -5.91 -10.76
CA LEU A 231 -15.29 -5.47 -10.53
C LEU A 231 -15.16 -3.95 -10.72
N GLY A 232 -15.80 -3.41 -11.77
CA GLY A 232 -15.88 -1.98 -12.02
C GLY A 232 -16.52 -1.22 -10.86
N PHE A 233 -17.66 -1.69 -10.33
CA PHE A 233 -18.31 -1.07 -9.17
C PHE A 233 -17.42 -1.09 -7.92
N LEU A 234 -16.80 -2.22 -7.61
CA LEU A 234 -15.87 -2.34 -6.48
C LEU A 234 -14.70 -1.37 -6.63
N GLY A 235 -14.03 -1.37 -7.79
CA GLY A 235 -12.89 -0.51 -8.06
C GLY A 235 -13.25 0.98 -8.03
N LEU A 236 -14.36 1.38 -8.68
CA LEU A 236 -14.82 2.76 -8.69
C LEU A 236 -15.22 3.25 -7.30
N ALA A 237 -15.88 2.42 -6.49
CA ALA A 237 -16.22 2.77 -5.11
C ALA A 237 -14.96 2.98 -4.27
N VAL A 238 -13.99 2.06 -4.34
CA VAL A 238 -12.71 2.19 -3.62
C VAL A 238 -11.97 3.46 -4.06
N ILE A 239 -11.86 3.72 -5.37
CA ILE A 239 -11.22 4.93 -5.91
C ILE A 239 -11.96 6.19 -5.45
N PHE A 240 -13.28 6.19 -5.42
CA PHE A 240 -14.08 7.32 -4.98
C PHE A 240 -13.78 7.68 -3.51
N PHE A 241 -13.87 6.71 -2.59
CA PHE A 241 -13.62 6.97 -1.17
C PHE A 241 -12.15 7.29 -0.85
N LEU A 242 -11.22 6.87 -1.71
CA LEU A 242 -9.79 7.15 -1.59
C LEU A 242 -9.32 8.29 -2.50
N SER A 243 -10.24 8.96 -3.21
CA SER A 243 -9.92 9.96 -4.23
C SER A 243 -9.10 11.13 -3.68
N TYR A 244 -9.32 11.50 -2.42
CA TYR A 244 -8.64 12.61 -1.76
C TYR A 244 -7.13 12.50 -1.70
N TRP A 245 -6.57 11.30 -1.80
CA TRP A 245 -5.13 11.10 -1.87
C TRP A 245 -4.71 10.42 -3.18
N ILE A 246 -5.52 9.51 -3.75
CA ILE A 246 -5.23 8.90 -5.07
C ILE A 246 -5.08 9.98 -6.16
N ILE A 247 -6.01 10.95 -6.23
CA ILE A 247 -5.97 11.98 -7.26
C ILE A 247 -4.70 12.83 -7.14
N PRO A 248 -4.37 13.44 -5.97
CA PRO A 248 -3.10 14.15 -5.81
C PRO A 248 -1.86 13.29 -6.11
N THR A 249 -1.83 12.02 -5.70
CA THR A 249 -0.70 11.13 -5.97
C THR A 249 -0.50 10.90 -7.46
N VAL A 250 -1.57 10.64 -8.22
CA VAL A 250 -1.49 10.45 -9.68
C VAL A 250 -1.06 11.74 -10.37
N LEU A 251 -1.59 12.89 -9.95
CA LEU A 251 -1.22 14.20 -10.52
C LEU A 251 0.27 14.53 -10.31
N TYR A 252 0.88 14.04 -9.22
CA TYR A 252 2.23 14.39 -8.79
C TYR A 252 3.23 13.22 -8.82
N ASN A 253 2.95 12.16 -9.57
CA ASN A 253 3.83 10.99 -9.67
C ASN A 253 5.25 11.31 -10.20
N ASN A 254 5.42 12.40 -10.94
CA ASN A 254 6.73 12.85 -11.43
C ASN A 254 7.66 13.32 -10.30
N PHE A 255 7.13 13.59 -9.11
CA PHE A 255 7.89 14.05 -7.93
C PHE A 255 8.16 12.92 -6.93
N HIS A 256 7.81 11.68 -7.29
CA HIS A 256 8.11 10.47 -6.51
C HIS A 256 9.39 9.82 -7.04
N ASN A 257 10.40 9.66 -6.20
CA ASN A 257 11.67 9.04 -6.56
C ASN A 257 11.61 7.51 -6.58
N ILE A 258 12.40 6.90 -7.46
CA ILE A 258 12.67 5.46 -7.47
C ILE A 258 14.17 5.31 -7.19
N SER A 259 14.51 4.88 -5.98
CA SER A 259 15.91 4.93 -5.58
C SER A 259 16.76 3.89 -6.29
N VAL A 260 17.86 4.34 -6.90
CA VAL A 260 18.89 3.44 -7.47
C VAL A 260 19.74 2.76 -6.39
N TRP A 261 19.68 3.26 -5.15
CA TRP A 261 20.42 2.73 -4.01
C TRP A 261 19.66 1.60 -3.30
N ASP A 262 18.38 1.40 -3.63
CA ASP A 262 17.61 0.27 -3.13
C ASP A 262 18.07 -1.04 -3.81
N PRO A 263 18.16 -2.15 -3.06
CA PRO A 263 18.54 -3.44 -3.64
C PRO A 263 17.63 -3.86 -4.79
N ILE A 264 18.22 -4.25 -5.93
CA ILE A 264 17.48 -4.53 -7.17
C ILE A 264 16.42 -5.64 -7.02
N TRP A 265 16.64 -6.60 -6.12
CA TRP A 265 15.69 -7.68 -5.85
C TRP A 265 14.37 -7.15 -5.28
N LYS A 266 14.34 -5.97 -4.65
CA LYS A 266 13.10 -5.36 -4.15
C LYS A 266 12.12 -5.11 -5.30
N PHE A 267 12.62 -4.60 -6.41
CA PHE A 267 11.86 -4.28 -7.63
C PHE A 267 11.71 -5.48 -8.55
N ASN A 268 12.70 -6.38 -8.63
CA ASN A 268 12.68 -7.46 -9.62
C ASN A 268 12.15 -8.81 -9.10
N SER A 269 12.12 -9.01 -7.78
CA SER A 269 11.95 -10.32 -7.15
C SER A 269 13.04 -11.33 -7.56
N TYR A 270 12.88 -12.59 -7.15
CA TYR A 270 13.94 -13.60 -7.16
C TYR A 270 13.98 -14.51 -8.40
N GLY A 271 12.96 -14.45 -9.28
CA GLY A 271 12.84 -15.34 -10.44
C GLY A 271 12.21 -16.70 -10.11
N TRP A 272 11.62 -17.35 -11.12
CA TRP A 272 10.79 -18.55 -10.94
C TRP A 272 11.56 -19.71 -10.30
N LYS A 273 12.83 -19.92 -10.70
CA LYS A 273 13.65 -21.01 -10.19
C LYS A 273 13.87 -20.88 -8.69
N GLU A 274 14.34 -19.72 -8.23
CA GLU A 274 14.61 -19.45 -6.82
C GLU A 274 13.31 -19.46 -6.00
N VAL A 275 12.25 -18.86 -6.53
CA VAL A 275 10.93 -18.87 -5.87
C VAL A 275 10.41 -20.30 -5.67
N LEU A 276 10.49 -21.17 -6.69
CA LEU A 276 10.04 -22.56 -6.56
C LEU A 276 10.92 -23.38 -5.61
N ILE A 277 12.25 -23.20 -5.64
CA ILE A 277 13.16 -23.84 -4.67
C ILE A 277 12.77 -23.46 -3.24
N ARG A 278 12.59 -22.16 -2.98
CA ARG A 278 12.15 -21.67 -1.66
C ARG A 278 10.78 -22.19 -1.28
N PHE A 279 9.85 -22.26 -2.23
CA PHE A 279 8.51 -22.77 -1.98
C PHE A 279 8.54 -24.25 -1.57
N PHE A 280 9.18 -25.14 -2.35
CA PHE A 280 9.21 -26.57 -2.06
C PHE A 280 10.03 -26.94 -0.83
N ASN A 281 11.06 -26.13 -0.49
CA ASN A 281 11.80 -26.28 0.76
C ASN A 281 11.05 -25.71 1.98
N GLY A 282 9.89 -25.08 1.78
CA GLY A 282 9.08 -24.51 2.84
C GLY A 282 9.44 -23.08 3.24
N ASN A 283 10.49 -22.48 2.69
CA ASN A 283 11.00 -21.16 3.10
C ASN A 283 10.03 -19.99 2.87
N LEU A 284 8.99 -20.17 2.05
CA LEU A 284 7.98 -19.13 1.83
C LEU A 284 6.84 -19.15 2.86
N PHE A 285 6.69 -20.21 3.66
CA PHE A 285 5.58 -20.31 4.64
C PHE A 285 6.00 -20.87 6.00
N ASP A 286 7.02 -21.72 6.01
CA ASP A 286 7.45 -22.60 7.09
C ASP A 286 8.97 -22.53 7.29
N TRP A 287 9.57 -21.35 7.12
CA TRP A 287 11.01 -21.22 7.30
C TRP A 287 11.47 -21.73 8.67
N GLY A 288 12.56 -22.50 8.69
CA GLY A 288 13.13 -23.08 9.91
C GLY A 288 12.34 -24.25 10.52
N ARG A 289 11.31 -24.78 9.83
CA ARG A 289 10.50 -25.92 10.33
C ARG A 289 10.03 -26.84 9.20
N ALA A 290 9.34 -27.93 9.55
CA ALA A 290 8.75 -28.83 8.55
C ALA A 290 7.69 -28.10 7.69
N PRO A 291 7.61 -28.35 6.37
CA PRO A 291 6.80 -27.59 5.41
C PRO A 291 5.29 -27.93 5.47
N VAL A 292 4.70 -27.95 6.66
CA VAL A 292 3.31 -28.36 6.89
C VAL A 292 2.33 -27.41 6.22
N PHE A 293 2.49 -26.10 6.41
CA PHE A 293 1.60 -25.09 5.84
C PHE A 293 1.75 -25.00 4.31
N THR A 294 2.98 -25.13 3.81
CA THR A 294 3.27 -25.27 2.37
C THR A 294 2.53 -26.45 1.76
N LEU A 295 2.62 -27.64 2.38
CA LEU A 295 1.94 -28.85 1.91
C LEU A 295 0.41 -28.71 1.95
N LEU A 296 -0.13 -28.17 3.04
CA LEU A 296 -1.56 -27.90 3.16
C LEU A 296 -2.04 -26.89 2.10
N THR A 297 -1.24 -25.85 1.81
CA THR A 297 -1.52 -24.88 0.75
C THR A 297 -1.57 -25.56 -0.62
N LEU A 298 -0.61 -26.43 -0.92
CA LEU A 298 -0.60 -27.22 -2.17
C LEU A 298 -1.81 -28.12 -2.30
N ILE A 299 -2.11 -28.90 -1.26
CA ILE A 299 -3.28 -29.79 -1.23
C ILE A 299 -4.56 -28.97 -1.38
N GLY A 300 -4.65 -27.82 -0.71
CA GLY A 300 -5.77 -26.90 -0.80
C GLY A 300 -6.00 -26.34 -2.20
N ALA A 301 -4.96 -25.77 -2.80
CA ALA A 301 -5.01 -25.24 -4.16
C ALA A 301 -5.35 -26.33 -5.18
N PHE A 302 -4.81 -27.54 -5.00
CA PHE A 302 -5.15 -28.70 -5.83
C PHE A 302 -6.61 -29.12 -5.64
N THR A 303 -7.06 -29.36 -4.40
CA THR A 303 -8.43 -29.82 -4.12
C THR A 303 -9.48 -28.81 -4.57
N ALA A 304 -9.26 -27.52 -4.35
CA ALA A 304 -10.12 -26.44 -4.85
C ALA A 304 -10.27 -26.44 -6.38
N ALA A 305 -9.28 -26.95 -7.12
CA ALA A 305 -9.33 -27.06 -8.58
C ALA A 305 -10.32 -28.12 -9.08
N PHE A 306 -10.44 -29.23 -8.35
CA PHE A 306 -11.21 -30.40 -8.78
C PHE A 306 -12.61 -30.47 -8.17
N ILE A 307 -12.83 -29.84 -7.01
CA ILE A 307 -14.13 -29.83 -6.32
C ILE A 307 -15.22 -29.11 -7.14
N HIS A 308 -14.85 -28.25 -8.09
CA HIS A 308 -15.80 -27.60 -8.99
C HIS A 308 -16.53 -28.57 -9.94
N ARG A 309 -15.92 -29.70 -10.32
CA ARG A 309 -16.50 -30.68 -11.28
C ARG A 309 -17.67 -31.51 -10.75
N GLY A 310 -18.05 -31.37 -9.49
CA GLY A 310 -19.16 -32.11 -8.87
C GLY A 310 -20.56 -31.67 -9.33
N GLN A 311 -20.71 -30.56 -10.04
CA GLN A 311 -22.00 -30.05 -10.51
C GLN A 311 -22.37 -30.49 -11.95
N GLY A 312 -21.44 -31.11 -12.69
CA GLY A 312 -21.52 -31.26 -14.15
C GLY A 312 -21.47 -32.68 -14.68
N SER A 313 -22.19 -33.64 -14.10
CA SER A 313 -22.36 -34.97 -14.73
C SER A 313 -23.80 -35.46 -14.60
N GLY A 314 -24.64 -35.03 -15.55
CA GLY A 314 -25.79 -35.75 -16.08
C GLY A 314 -26.70 -36.49 -15.10
N VAL A 315 -27.61 -35.77 -14.45
CA VAL A 315 -28.94 -36.33 -14.11
C VAL A 315 -30.00 -35.33 -14.60
N LYS A 316 -30.26 -35.36 -15.93
CA LYS A 316 -31.57 -34.99 -16.46
C LYS A 316 -32.51 -36.16 -16.18
N GLY A 317 -32.97 -36.24 -14.95
CA GLY A 317 -34.04 -37.12 -14.53
C GLY A 317 -34.69 -36.43 -13.34
N GLN A 318 -36.02 -36.43 -13.28
CA GLN A 318 -36.74 -36.16 -12.04
C GLN A 318 -36.06 -36.97 -10.93
N VAL A 319 -35.27 -36.29 -10.10
CA VAL A 319 -34.83 -36.86 -8.84
C VAL A 319 -36.00 -36.65 -7.93
N ASP A 320 -36.79 -37.70 -7.77
CA ASP A 320 -37.74 -37.82 -6.68
C ASP A 320 -37.05 -37.36 -5.39
N SER A 321 -37.72 -36.44 -4.74
CA SER A 321 -37.37 -35.80 -3.49
C SER A 321 -37.30 -36.81 -2.34
N GLN A 322 -36.31 -37.71 -2.34
CA GLN A 322 -36.09 -38.65 -1.23
C GLN A 322 -34.72 -39.35 -1.15
N ALA A 323 -33.72 -38.94 -1.94
CA ALA A 323 -32.33 -39.39 -1.73
C ALA A 323 -31.56 -38.36 -0.88
N THR A 324 -31.65 -38.50 0.45
CA THR A 324 -30.89 -37.76 1.46
C THR A 324 -29.38 -37.94 1.27
N LEU A 325 -28.77 -37.06 0.46
CA LEU A 325 -27.36 -36.73 0.57
C LEU A 325 -27.24 -35.72 1.73
N ASN A 326 -26.60 -36.11 2.83
CA ASN A 326 -26.41 -35.23 4.01
C ASN A 326 -25.54 -34.00 3.67
N ASN A 327 -25.79 -32.88 4.36
CA ASN A 327 -25.22 -31.53 4.19
C ASN A 327 -23.69 -31.46 3.98
N ASN A 328 -22.93 -32.47 4.38
CA ASN A 328 -21.47 -32.41 4.57
C ASN A 328 -20.64 -32.47 3.28
N THR A 329 -21.01 -33.32 2.32
CA THR A 329 -20.41 -33.32 0.97
C THR A 329 -20.94 -32.13 0.15
N GLN A 330 -22.12 -31.62 0.53
CA GLN A 330 -22.74 -30.43 -0.04
C GLN A 330 -21.92 -29.17 0.24
N TYR A 331 -21.25 -29.00 1.40
CA TYR A 331 -20.48 -27.76 1.68
C TYR A 331 -19.29 -27.49 0.76
N LEU A 332 -18.53 -28.52 0.35
CA LEU A 332 -17.44 -28.37 -0.62
C LEU A 332 -17.98 -28.28 -2.05
N ILE A 333 -19.05 -29.01 -2.39
CA ILE A 333 -19.63 -29.07 -3.74
C ILE A 333 -20.53 -27.85 -4.05
N HIS A 334 -21.08 -27.18 -3.04
CA HIS A 334 -22.00 -26.03 -3.18
C HIS A 334 -21.26 -24.67 -3.23
N ASN A 335 -20.03 -24.59 -2.69
CA ASN A 335 -19.15 -23.43 -2.81
C ASN A 335 -17.95 -23.80 -3.68
N SER A 336 -17.92 -23.37 -4.95
CA SER A 336 -16.74 -23.57 -5.79
C SER A 336 -15.57 -22.76 -5.24
N TYR A 337 -14.61 -23.44 -4.60
CA TYR A 337 -13.37 -22.81 -4.12
C TYR A 337 -12.33 -22.59 -5.23
N PHE A 338 -12.66 -22.88 -6.48
CA PHE A 338 -11.75 -22.77 -7.63
C PHE A 338 -11.05 -21.40 -7.74
N GLY A 339 -11.74 -20.32 -7.35
CA GLY A 339 -11.15 -18.98 -7.31
C GLY A 339 -9.88 -18.90 -6.44
N PHE A 340 -9.77 -19.69 -5.36
CA PHE A 340 -8.57 -19.74 -4.52
C PHE A 340 -7.41 -20.50 -5.15
N THR A 341 -7.68 -21.48 -6.03
CA THR A 341 -6.65 -22.08 -6.89
C THR A 341 -6.08 -21.02 -7.84
N LEU A 342 -6.95 -20.28 -8.51
CA LEU A 342 -6.53 -19.21 -9.42
C LEU A 342 -5.75 -18.13 -8.66
N LEU A 343 -6.22 -17.76 -7.47
CA LEU A 343 -5.55 -16.77 -6.62
C LEU A 343 -4.13 -17.22 -6.24
N PHE A 344 -3.97 -18.48 -5.83
CA PHE A 344 -2.65 -19.03 -5.49
C PHE A 344 -1.70 -19.03 -6.68
N LEU A 345 -2.16 -19.54 -7.84
CA LEU A 345 -1.34 -19.58 -9.06
C LEU A 345 -0.98 -18.18 -9.55
N PHE A 346 -1.93 -17.25 -9.51
CA PHE A 346 -1.73 -15.85 -9.89
C PHE A 346 -0.63 -15.20 -9.06
N TRP A 347 -0.71 -15.30 -7.73
CA TRP A 347 0.29 -14.69 -6.86
C TRP A 347 1.65 -15.38 -6.94
N LEU A 348 1.70 -16.70 -7.10
CA LEU A 348 2.95 -17.42 -7.32
C LEU A 348 3.66 -16.94 -8.60
N VAL A 349 2.91 -16.82 -9.70
CA VAL A 349 3.41 -16.34 -11.00
C VAL A 349 3.88 -14.89 -10.92
N LEU A 350 3.11 -14.00 -10.29
CA LEU A 350 3.52 -12.61 -10.12
C LEU A 350 4.76 -12.48 -9.22
N TYR A 351 4.89 -13.32 -8.19
CA TYR A 351 6.04 -13.30 -7.30
C TYR A 351 7.34 -13.74 -7.97
N PHE A 352 7.30 -14.46 -9.10
CA PHE A 352 8.51 -14.70 -9.92
C PHE A 352 9.16 -13.40 -10.40
N GLY A 353 8.36 -12.35 -10.60
CA GLY A 353 8.80 -10.99 -10.85
C GLY A 353 9.53 -10.76 -12.18
N ARG A 354 10.12 -9.56 -12.32
CA ARG A 354 10.80 -9.11 -13.53
C ARG A 354 11.99 -9.98 -13.89
N THR A 355 12.62 -10.62 -12.89
CA THR A 355 13.69 -11.60 -13.12
C THR A 355 13.23 -12.76 -14.01
N THR A 356 11.92 -13.07 -14.07
CA THR A 356 11.36 -14.08 -14.99
C THR A 356 10.66 -13.46 -16.18
N TRP A 357 9.82 -12.46 -15.93
CA TRP A 357 8.87 -11.95 -16.92
C TRP A 357 9.38 -10.73 -17.70
N GLY A 358 10.52 -10.15 -17.29
CA GLY A 358 11.00 -8.87 -17.82
C GLY A 358 9.91 -7.79 -17.69
N GLY A 359 9.76 -6.99 -18.74
CA GLY A 359 8.77 -5.91 -18.81
C GLY A 359 7.31 -6.35 -18.95
N LEU A 360 7.00 -7.66 -19.04
CA LEU A 360 5.60 -8.11 -19.14
C LEU A 360 4.76 -7.74 -17.90
N ILE A 361 5.39 -7.68 -16.72
CA ILE A 361 4.73 -7.22 -15.48
C ILE A 361 4.30 -5.75 -15.59
N ASP A 362 5.04 -4.95 -16.36
CA ASP A 362 4.79 -3.52 -16.51
C ASP A 362 3.56 -3.21 -17.37
N LEU A 363 2.96 -4.24 -18.00
CA LEU A 363 1.63 -4.13 -18.62
C LEU A 363 0.51 -3.89 -17.60
N ILE A 364 0.73 -4.26 -16.33
CA ILE A 364 -0.21 -3.94 -15.24
C ILE A 364 0.03 -2.47 -14.85
N PRO A 365 -0.98 -1.58 -14.94
CA PRO A 365 -0.80 -0.18 -14.65
C PRO A 365 -0.24 0.08 -13.24
N GLY A 366 0.78 0.94 -13.17
CA GLY A 366 1.43 1.32 -11.91
C GLY A 366 2.43 0.29 -11.36
N MET A 367 2.73 -0.79 -12.10
CA MET A 367 3.69 -1.79 -11.63
C MET A 367 5.15 -1.43 -11.86
N THR A 368 5.47 -0.56 -12.82
CA THR A 368 6.85 -0.15 -13.17
C THR A 368 7.71 0.24 -11.96
N GLU A 369 7.12 0.95 -11.00
CA GLU A 369 7.81 1.45 -9.80
C GLU A 369 7.55 0.59 -8.55
N PHE A 370 6.77 -0.50 -8.67
CA PHE A 370 6.32 -1.30 -7.53
C PHE A 370 7.40 -2.29 -7.06
N HIS A 371 7.52 -2.47 -5.74
CA HIS A 371 8.37 -3.49 -5.13
C HIS A 371 7.76 -4.90 -5.33
N ILE A 372 8.08 -5.55 -6.44
CA ILE A 372 7.53 -6.86 -6.82
C ILE A 372 7.86 -7.97 -5.81
N SER A 373 8.98 -7.85 -5.09
CA SER A 373 9.31 -8.73 -3.95
C SER A 373 8.21 -8.77 -2.88
N ARG A 374 7.37 -7.73 -2.77
CA ARG A 374 6.25 -7.67 -1.81
C ARG A 374 5.07 -8.53 -2.21
N PHE A 375 5.00 -9.04 -3.44
CA PHE A 375 3.95 -9.97 -3.86
C PHE A 375 3.96 -11.30 -3.10
N LEU A 376 5.01 -11.58 -2.33
CA LEU A 376 4.99 -12.63 -1.32
C LEU A 376 3.78 -12.51 -0.37
N VAL A 377 3.38 -11.28 -0.02
CA VAL A 377 2.20 -11.03 0.82
C VAL A 377 0.91 -11.52 0.15
N GLY A 378 0.77 -11.35 -1.16
CA GLY A 378 -0.33 -11.91 -1.93
C GLY A 378 -0.33 -13.44 -1.94
N LEU A 379 0.86 -14.04 -2.08
CA LEU A 379 1.04 -15.50 -2.00
C LEU A 379 0.69 -16.03 -0.60
N HIS A 380 1.07 -15.32 0.46
CA HIS A 380 0.70 -15.65 1.84
C HIS A 380 -0.81 -15.64 2.05
N ILE A 381 -1.50 -14.59 1.58
CA ILE A 381 -2.97 -14.56 1.68
C ILE A 381 -3.62 -15.69 0.90
N ALA A 382 -3.15 -16.00 -0.32
CA ALA A 382 -3.66 -17.15 -1.05
C ALA A 382 -3.47 -18.46 -0.26
N GLY A 383 -2.30 -18.64 0.37
CA GLY A 383 -2.02 -19.76 1.27
C GLY A 383 -2.92 -19.79 2.51
N MET A 384 -3.23 -18.64 3.12
CA MET A 384 -4.15 -18.54 4.27
C MET A 384 -5.56 -19.05 3.97
N PHE A 385 -6.02 -18.97 2.71
CA PHE A 385 -7.29 -19.56 2.30
C PHE A 385 -7.15 -21.01 1.80
N ALA A 386 -6.10 -21.30 1.04
CA ALA A 386 -5.87 -22.64 0.49
C ALA A 386 -5.55 -23.67 1.57
N ALA A 387 -4.67 -23.37 2.54
CA ALA A 387 -4.26 -24.33 3.55
C ALA A 387 -5.43 -24.88 4.40
N PRO A 388 -6.39 -24.08 4.89
CA PRO A 388 -7.58 -24.59 5.58
C PRO A 388 -8.48 -25.46 4.69
N ILE A 389 -8.61 -25.13 3.39
CA ILE A 389 -9.32 -25.97 2.42
C ILE A 389 -8.61 -27.33 2.28
N GLY A 390 -7.28 -27.32 2.20
CA GLY A 390 -6.46 -28.53 2.14
C GLY A 390 -6.54 -29.38 3.40
N LEU A 391 -6.52 -28.74 4.57
CA LEU A 391 -6.71 -29.42 5.87
C LEU A 391 -8.08 -30.09 5.93
N TYR A 392 -9.13 -29.39 5.53
CA TYR A 392 -10.49 -29.93 5.57
C TYR A 392 -10.67 -31.10 4.59
N SER A 393 -10.15 -30.97 3.36
CA SER A 393 -10.24 -32.03 2.37
C SER A 393 -9.45 -33.28 2.78
N LEU A 394 -8.25 -33.10 3.35
CA LEU A 394 -7.45 -34.20 3.89
C LEU A 394 -8.17 -34.89 5.07
N ALA A 395 -8.70 -34.11 6.03
CA ALA A 395 -9.41 -34.67 7.17
C ALA A 395 -10.67 -35.45 6.75
N LEU A 396 -11.41 -34.97 5.76
CA LEU A 396 -12.53 -35.71 5.17
C LEU A 396 -12.09 -37.00 4.49
N GLY A 397 -11.00 -36.97 3.72
CA GLY A 397 -10.43 -38.15 3.07
C GLY A 397 -9.99 -39.22 4.07
N ILE A 398 -9.29 -38.82 5.13
CA ILE A 398 -8.88 -39.73 6.21
C ILE A 398 -10.10 -40.27 6.95
N SER A 399 -11.07 -39.41 7.28
CA SER A 399 -12.32 -39.83 7.93
C SER A 399 -13.07 -40.86 7.11
N TYR A 400 -13.14 -40.69 5.79
CA TYR A 400 -13.76 -41.64 4.88
C TYR A 400 -13.04 -42.99 4.91
N LEU A 401 -11.70 -43.00 4.85
CA LEU A 401 -10.90 -44.22 4.89
C LEU A 401 -11.08 -44.97 6.21
N LEU A 402 -10.98 -44.27 7.35
CA LEU A 402 -11.18 -44.86 8.67
C LEU A 402 -12.60 -45.41 8.84
N PHE A 403 -13.61 -44.64 8.44
CA PHE A 403 -14.99 -45.07 8.54
C PHE A 403 -15.30 -46.28 7.63
N LYS A 404 -14.65 -46.36 6.46
CA LYS A 404 -14.74 -47.53 5.56
C LYS A 404 -14.11 -48.78 6.17
N ILE A 405 -13.01 -48.65 6.92
CA ILE A 405 -12.33 -49.79 7.58
C ILE A 405 -13.17 -50.30 8.77
N ILE A 406 -13.74 -49.38 9.54
CA ILE A 406 -14.47 -49.71 10.78
C ILE A 406 -15.90 -50.20 10.49
N SER A 407 -16.52 -49.73 9.40
CA SER A 407 -17.90 -50.08 9.07
C SER A 407 -17.99 -51.48 8.43
N THR A 408 -18.80 -52.36 9.02
CA THR A 408 -19.10 -53.71 8.50
C THR A 408 -19.98 -53.72 7.25
N LYS A 409 -20.41 -52.55 6.75
CA LYS A 409 -21.27 -52.42 5.56
C LYS A 409 -20.43 -52.41 4.27
N LYS A 410 -20.70 -53.36 3.36
CA LYS A 410 -20.02 -53.50 2.04
C LYS A 410 -20.03 -52.25 1.14
N HIS A 411 -20.97 -51.32 1.35
CA HIS A 411 -21.06 -50.07 0.58
C HIS A 411 -21.32 -48.87 1.48
N VAL A 412 -20.24 -48.25 1.96
CA VAL A 412 -20.31 -46.97 2.68
C VAL A 412 -20.41 -45.83 1.66
N LYS A 413 -21.60 -45.20 1.58
CA LYS A 413 -21.77 -43.97 0.78
C LYS A 413 -21.04 -42.80 1.50
N PRO A 414 -20.33 -41.92 0.78
CA PRO A 414 -19.56 -40.80 1.35
C PRO A 414 -20.33 -39.87 2.32
N GLY A 415 -21.67 -39.82 2.24
CA GLY A 415 -22.51 -38.94 3.06
C GLY A 415 -22.79 -39.39 4.51
N HIS A 416 -22.24 -40.53 4.96
CA HIS A 416 -22.47 -41.06 6.32
C HIS A 416 -21.28 -40.87 7.29
N ILE A 417 -20.27 -40.09 6.91
CA ILE A 417 -19.11 -39.85 7.77
C ILE A 417 -19.53 -38.97 8.96
N PRO A 418 -19.33 -39.41 10.21
CA PRO A 418 -19.69 -38.61 11.37
C PRO A 418 -18.75 -37.39 11.50
N GLN A 419 -19.34 -36.19 11.70
CA GLN A 419 -18.60 -34.93 11.77
C GLN A 419 -17.55 -34.92 12.88
N TRP A 420 -17.85 -35.55 14.02
CA TRP A 420 -16.92 -35.63 15.14
C TRP A 420 -15.59 -36.31 14.76
N LEU A 421 -15.60 -37.25 13.80
CA LEU A 421 -14.38 -37.92 13.33
C LEU A 421 -13.49 -36.95 12.56
N THR A 422 -14.07 -36.21 11.61
CA THR A 422 -13.36 -35.16 10.85
C THR A 422 -12.81 -34.09 11.80
N TRP A 423 -13.61 -33.66 12.76
CA TRP A 423 -13.22 -32.66 13.76
C TRP A 423 -12.10 -33.17 14.66
N SER A 424 -12.17 -34.44 15.08
CA SER A 424 -11.12 -35.09 15.87
C SER A 424 -9.81 -35.14 15.10
N ILE A 425 -9.82 -35.49 13.80
CA ILE A 425 -8.61 -35.50 12.97
C ILE A 425 -8.03 -34.10 12.84
N ILE A 426 -8.86 -33.07 12.66
CA ILE A 426 -8.39 -31.68 12.59
C ILE A 426 -7.74 -31.24 13.92
N LEU A 427 -8.36 -31.57 15.05
CA LEU A 427 -7.82 -31.24 16.38
C LEU A 427 -6.55 -32.02 16.69
N VAL A 428 -6.47 -33.30 16.32
CA VAL A 428 -5.25 -34.11 16.43
C VAL A 428 -4.15 -33.52 15.54
N THR A 429 -4.48 -33.13 14.32
CA THR A 429 -3.53 -32.47 13.42
C THR A 429 -3.00 -31.20 14.06
N LEU A 430 -3.88 -30.33 14.58
CA LEU A 430 -3.47 -29.14 15.33
C LEU A 430 -2.56 -29.49 16.51
N PHE A 431 -2.91 -30.49 17.32
CA PHE A 431 -2.11 -30.91 18.47
C PHE A 431 -0.70 -31.35 18.07
N LEU A 432 -0.57 -32.13 16.98
CA LEU A 432 0.72 -32.61 16.48
C LEU A 432 1.59 -31.48 15.92
N VAL A 433 0.98 -30.49 15.25
CA VAL A 433 1.73 -29.41 14.58
C VAL A 433 1.92 -28.18 15.46
N ALA A 434 1.11 -27.97 16.50
CA ALA A 434 1.17 -26.78 17.35
C ALA A 434 2.55 -26.62 17.99
N ARG A 435 3.08 -27.66 18.64
CA ARG A 435 4.40 -27.58 19.29
C ARG A 435 5.52 -27.14 18.32
N PRO A 436 5.75 -27.80 17.16
CA PRO A 436 6.81 -27.36 16.24
C PRO A 436 6.54 -25.98 15.63
N LEU A 437 5.27 -25.60 15.39
CA LEU A 437 4.93 -24.26 14.89
C LEU A 437 5.30 -23.15 15.88
N TYR A 438 4.98 -23.34 17.16
CA TYR A 438 5.22 -22.34 18.20
C TYR A 438 6.65 -22.34 18.72
N THR A 439 7.41 -23.43 18.60
CA THR A 439 8.79 -23.50 19.13
C THR A 439 9.66 -22.36 18.59
N TYR A 440 9.61 -22.11 17.28
CA TYR A 440 10.35 -20.98 16.68
C TYR A 440 9.79 -19.62 17.12
N THR A 441 8.46 -19.45 17.17
CA THR A 441 7.84 -18.19 17.63
C THR A 441 8.19 -17.87 19.08
N ILE A 442 8.19 -18.86 19.98
CA ILE A 442 8.58 -18.72 21.37
C ILE A 442 10.06 -18.33 21.45
N TYR A 443 10.95 -19.07 20.77
CA TYR A 443 12.37 -18.74 20.74
C TYR A 443 12.65 -17.32 20.23
N TYR A 444 11.99 -16.90 19.14
CA TYR A 444 12.11 -15.56 18.58
C TYR A 444 11.62 -14.48 19.56
N ASN A 445 10.50 -14.74 20.26
CA ASN A 445 9.95 -13.82 21.26
C ASN A 445 10.81 -13.75 22.53
N GLU A 446 11.34 -14.87 23.02
CA GLU A 446 12.28 -14.88 24.16
C GLU A 446 13.54 -14.08 23.85
N LEU A 447 14.06 -14.19 22.62
CA LEU A 447 15.19 -13.38 22.19
C LEU A 447 14.82 -11.90 22.10
N ASN A 448 13.65 -11.56 21.52
CA ASN A 448 13.17 -10.18 21.48
C ASN A 448 13.03 -9.57 22.87
N ASP A 449 12.45 -10.32 23.82
CA ASP A 449 12.24 -9.83 25.19
C ASP A 449 13.58 -9.46 25.85
N LYS A 450 14.58 -10.34 25.72
CA LYS A 450 15.96 -10.05 26.19
C LYS A 450 16.56 -8.81 25.53
N LEU A 451 16.43 -8.68 24.22
CA LEU A 451 17.02 -7.54 23.49
C LEU A 451 16.28 -6.23 23.78
N ILE A 452 14.96 -6.25 23.98
CA ILE A 452 14.17 -5.08 24.35
C ILE A 452 14.56 -4.59 25.75
N VAL A 453 14.69 -5.50 26.72
CA VAL A 453 15.14 -5.14 28.07
C VAL A 453 16.54 -4.54 28.01
N GLN A 454 17.47 -5.20 27.32
CA GLN A 454 18.83 -4.70 27.13
C GLN A 454 18.87 -3.33 26.46
N GLY A 455 18.09 -3.13 25.39
CA GLY A 455 18.04 -1.87 24.66
C GLY A 455 17.43 -0.73 25.46
N ASN A 456 16.39 -1.02 26.27
CA ASN A 456 15.81 -0.04 27.19
C ASN A 456 16.81 0.35 28.29
N ASP A 457 17.54 -0.60 28.86
CA ASP A 457 18.56 -0.34 29.88
C ASP A 457 19.71 0.52 29.30
N ASN A 458 20.17 0.18 28.08
CA ASN A 458 21.16 0.97 27.36
C ASN A 458 20.65 2.39 27.05
N TYR A 459 19.39 2.50 26.61
CA TYR A 459 18.77 3.79 26.33
C TYR A 459 18.70 4.65 27.58
N LEU A 460 18.19 4.13 28.70
CA LEU A 460 18.05 4.88 29.95
C LEU A 460 19.40 5.36 30.52
N ARG A 461 20.48 4.61 30.29
CA ARG A 461 21.83 5.00 30.70
C ARG A 461 22.34 6.21 29.91
N ASP A 462 22.10 6.24 28.60
CA ASP A 462 22.76 7.17 27.68
C ASP A 462 21.83 8.34 27.24
N SER A 463 20.51 8.21 27.43
CA SER A 463 19.52 9.19 26.97
C SER A 463 19.65 10.58 27.60
N PRO A 464 19.98 10.75 28.90
CA PRO A 464 20.05 12.10 29.49
C PRO A 464 21.08 13.00 28.79
N ALA A 465 22.21 12.43 28.38
CA ALA A 465 23.25 13.15 27.64
C ALA A 465 22.77 13.57 26.25
N ILE A 466 21.99 12.73 25.58
CA ILE A 466 21.46 12.99 24.24
C ILE A 466 20.26 13.94 24.28
N ASP A 467 19.38 13.82 25.27
CA ASP A 467 18.29 14.78 25.50
C ASP A 467 18.84 16.19 25.72
N GLY A 468 19.94 16.31 26.48
CA GLY A 468 20.70 17.56 26.61
C GLY A 468 21.21 18.08 25.26
N MET A 469 21.82 17.23 24.44
CA MET A 469 22.28 17.59 23.08
C MET A 469 21.13 18.13 22.22
N MET A 470 19.97 17.46 22.21
CA MET A 470 18.80 17.89 21.43
C MET A 470 18.24 19.23 21.93
N ALA A 471 18.23 19.44 23.26
CA ALA A 471 17.80 20.70 23.85
C ALA A 471 18.72 21.87 23.48
N GLU A 472 20.03 21.64 23.42
CA GLU A 472 20.98 22.67 22.97
C GLU A 472 20.84 22.97 21.48
N ILE A 473 20.70 21.94 20.62
CA ILE A 473 20.48 22.14 19.18
C ILE A 473 19.24 23.00 18.90
N ARG A 474 18.17 22.84 19.68
CA ARG A 474 16.93 23.64 19.53
C ARG A 474 17.10 25.13 19.86
N LYS A 475 18.14 25.50 20.61
CA LYS A 475 18.45 26.91 20.90
C LYS A 475 19.28 27.56 19.80
N LEU A 476 19.90 26.75 18.94
CA LEU A 476 20.73 27.25 17.84
C LEU A 476 19.85 27.80 16.71
N PRO A 477 20.38 28.73 15.89
CA PRO A 477 19.69 29.19 14.68
C PRO A 477 19.17 28.03 13.82
N PRO A 478 17.96 28.13 13.25
CA PRO A 478 17.36 27.05 12.46
C PRO A 478 18.26 26.61 11.30
N ALA A 479 18.59 25.32 11.26
CA ALA A 479 19.32 24.66 10.18
C ALA A 479 19.18 23.13 10.30
N ARG A 480 19.69 22.37 9.33
CA ARG A 480 19.74 20.92 9.43
C ARG A 480 20.94 20.45 10.26
N VAL A 481 20.76 19.31 10.92
CA VAL A 481 21.82 18.62 11.67
C VAL A 481 22.37 17.46 10.85
N PHE A 482 23.69 17.37 10.77
CA PHE A 482 24.40 16.23 10.21
C PHE A 482 25.00 15.38 11.34
N ALA A 483 24.72 14.08 11.36
CA ALA A 483 25.23 13.15 12.38
C ALA A 483 25.98 11.96 11.76
N GLY A 484 26.65 12.21 10.63
CA GLY A 484 27.36 11.17 9.87
C GLY A 484 26.42 10.33 9.00
N ARG A 485 27.00 9.57 8.09
CA ARG A 485 26.28 8.65 7.18
C ARG A 485 26.33 7.21 7.68
N GLY A 486 25.37 6.39 7.27
CA GLY A 486 25.37 4.94 7.54
C GLY A 486 26.57 4.20 6.94
N GLY A 487 27.18 4.72 5.87
CA GLY A 487 28.44 4.20 5.32
C GLY A 487 29.71 4.68 6.03
N GLY A 488 29.61 5.71 6.88
CA GLY A 488 30.76 6.37 7.54
C GLY A 488 30.80 6.16 9.06
N TRP A 489 31.28 7.17 9.78
CA TRP A 489 31.36 7.15 11.25
C TRP A 489 29.98 7.21 11.93
N GLY A 490 28.97 7.79 11.26
CA GLY A 490 27.60 7.91 11.79
C GLY A 490 26.95 6.58 12.14
N LYS A 491 27.38 5.48 11.50
CA LYS A 491 26.89 4.12 11.82
C LYS A 491 27.22 3.67 13.25
N ASN A 492 28.31 4.21 13.81
CA ASN A 492 28.79 3.90 15.15
C ASN A 492 28.36 4.97 16.18
N PHE A 493 27.91 6.14 15.72
CA PHE A 493 27.36 7.17 16.60
C PHE A 493 25.91 6.85 16.90
N THR A 494 25.67 6.27 18.07
CA THR A 494 24.39 5.64 18.43
C THR A 494 23.90 6.11 19.79
N LEU A 495 22.59 6.07 19.98
CA LEU A 495 21.97 6.00 21.30
C LEU A 495 21.36 4.61 21.44
N ALA A 496 21.88 3.83 22.38
CA ALA A 496 21.59 2.39 22.48
C ALA A 496 21.84 1.71 21.11
N GLU A 497 20.88 0.93 20.60
CA GLU A 497 21.02 0.19 19.34
C GLU A 497 20.63 1.02 18.10
N THR A 498 20.29 2.32 18.26
CA THR A 498 19.80 3.18 17.18
C THR A 498 20.83 4.25 16.79
N GLN A 499 21.08 4.40 15.49
CA GLN A 499 21.99 5.43 14.97
C GLN A 499 21.45 6.85 15.20
N MET A 500 22.35 7.79 15.52
CA MET A 500 21.97 9.15 15.90
C MET A 500 21.22 9.91 14.80
N PHE A 501 21.58 9.71 13.53
CA PHE A 501 20.87 10.33 12.40
C PHE A 501 19.40 9.88 12.29
N MET A 502 19.04 8.70 12.79
CA MET A 502 17.63 8.28 12.95
C MET A 502 17.00 8.89 14.19
N HIS A 503 17.76 8.99 15.28
CA HIS A 503 17.21 9.49 16.54
C HIS A 503 16.85 10.98 16.45
N ILE A 504 17.67 11.80 15.79
CA ILE A 504 17.42 13.23 15.56
C ILE A 504 16.05 13.50 14.93
N SER A 505 15.62 12.69 13.95
CA SER A 505 14.33 12.87 13.29
C SER A 505 13.14 12.62 14.23
N THR A 506 13.30 11.76 15.25
CA THR A 506 12.26 11.53 16.27
C THR A 506 11.99 12.74 17.17
N TYR A 507 12.94 13.68 17.25
CA TYR A 507 12.79 14.95 17.99
C TYR A 507 12.23 16.08 17.12
N GLY A 508 11.87 15.79 15.86
CA GLY A 508 11.42 16.79 14.89
C GLY A 508 12.52 17.76 14.45
N ILE A 509 13.79 17.39 14.64
CA ILE A 509 14.94 18.21 14.23
C ILE A 509 15.28 17.86 12.77
N PRO A 510 15.34 18.85 11.86
CA PRO A 510 15.69 18.60 10.46
C PRO A 510 17.07 17.94 10.31
N THR A 511 17.13 16.85 9.54
CA THR A 511 18.35 16.10 9.21
C THR A 511 18.39 15.82 7.70
N ALA A 512 19.53 15.35 7.18
CA ALA A 512 19.69 14.94 5.78
C ALA A 512 20.72 13.80 5.67
N LEU A 513 20.93 13.28 4.46
CA LEU A 513 21.95 12.26 4.15
C LEU A 513 21.70 10.89 4.82
N TRP A 514 20.43 10.58 5.07
CA TRP A 514 19.94 9.32 5.59
C TRP A 514 18.89 8.73 4.64
N LEU A 515 19.01 7.43 4.32
CA LEU A 515 18.34 6.79 3.18
C LEU A 515 16.94 6.15 3.38
N PRO A 516 16.21 6.21 4.50
CA PRO A 516 14.89 5.57 4.56
C PRO A 516 13.82 6.41 3.87
N GLU A 517 14.12 7.66 3.51
CA GLU A 517 13.22 8.56 2.79
C GLU A 517 13.42 8.48 1.27
N THR A 518 13.63 7.28 0.71
CA THR A 518 13.96 7.04 -0.71
C THR A 518 12.97 7.63 -1.73
N TRP A 519 11.82 8.13 -1.28
CA TRP A 519 10.73 8.68 -2.10
C TRP A 519 10.95 10.15 -2.49
N SER A 520 11.84 10.88 -1.79
CA SER A 520 12.21 12.26 -2.16
C SER A 520 13.17 12.25 -3.36
N PRO A 521 12.97 13.09 -4.39
CA PRO A 521 13.91 13.23 -5.50
C PRO A 521 15.34 13.60 -5.11
N ASN A 522 15.55 14.24 -3.96
CA ASN A 522 16.89 14.57 -3.47
C ASN A 522 17.63 13.37 -2.84
N SER A 523 16.93 12.32 -2.43
CA SER A 523 17.51 11.22 -1.62
C SER A 523 18.68 10.52 -2.30
N ASP A 524 18.58 10.32 -3.61
CA ASP A 524 19.62 9.66 -4.38
C ASP A 524 20.81 10.58 -4.64
N THR A 525 20.55 11.86 -4.90
CA THR A 525 21.59 12.85 -5.22
C THR A 525 22.34 13.34 -3.98
N GLU A 526 21.68 13.30 -2.81
CA GLU A 526 22.29 13.48 -1.50
C GLU A 526 23.46 12.51 -1.24
N GLN A 527 23.47 11.33 -1.87
CA GLN A 527 24.60 10.39 -1.73
C GLN A 527 25.91 10.92 -2.33
N TYR A 528 25.86 11.97 -3.16
CA TYR A 528 27.06 12.61 -3.72
C TYR A 528 27.69 13.67 -2.81
N PHE A 529 27.10 13.92 -1.64
CA PHE A 529 27.68 14.76 -0.61
C PHE A 529 29.06 14.26 -0.16
N SER A 530 30.02 15.18 -0.09
CA SER A 530 31.35 14.96 0.47
C SER A 530 31.55 15.70 1.78
N GLU A 531 31.90 14.96 2.84
CA GLU A 531 32.17 15.50 4.18
C GLU A 531 33.40 16.42 4.22
N ASP A 532 34.33 16.26 3.27
CA ASP A 532 35.58 17.03 3.23
C ASP A 532 35.42 18.37 2.49
N VAL A 533 34.22 18.67 1.97
CA VAL A 533 34.00 19.82 1.09
C VAL A 533 32.96 20.76 1.69
N ALA A 534 33.41 21.95 2.11
CA ALA A 534 32.57 22.96 2.75
C ALA A 534 31.33 23.37 1.93
N LYS A 535 31.41 23.40 0.59
CA LYS A 535 30.28 23.78 -0.27
C LYS A 535 29.10 22.82 -0.16
N ASP A 536 29.35 21.53 0.10
CA ASP A 536 28.29 20.51 0.11
C ASP A 536 27.41 20.68 1.36
N TYR A 537 27.96 21.19 2.46
CA TYR A 537 27.21 21.60 3.65
C TYR A 537 26.27 22.78 3.33
N ASP A 538 26.72 23.74 2.51
CA ASP A 538 25.90 24.87 2.07
C ASP A 538 24.74 24.41 1.20
N ILE A 539 24.94 23.49 0.24
CA ILE A 539 23.89 23.01 -0.68
C ILE A 539 22.66 22.52 0.10
N TYR A 540 22.87 21.76 1.18
CA TYR A 540 21.79 21.16 1.96
C TYR A 540 21.50 21.87 3.29
N ASN A 541 22.11 23.03 3.56
CA ASN A 541 22.00 23.76 4.83
C ASN A 541 22.30 22.89 6.08
N LEU A 542 23.37 22.09 6.00
CA LEU A 542 23.87 21.27 7.11
C LEU A 542 24.78 22.14 8.00
N ARG A 543 24.20 23.07 8.77
CA ARG A 543 24.98 23.98 9.61
C ARG A 543 25.56 23.27 10.83
N TRP A 544 24.76 22.42 11.47
CA TRP A 544 25.09 21.82 12.75
C TRP A 544 25.60 20.40 12.54
N ILE A 545 26.75 20.06 13.09
CA ILE A 545 27.31 18.71 13.04
C ILE A 545 27.31 18.15 14.45
N ALA A 546 26.54 17.09 14.68
CA ALA A 546 26.56 16.33 15.92
C ALA A 546 27.47 15.11 15.73
N ALA A 547 28.60 15.07 16.43
CA ALA A 547 29.57 13.99 16.30
C ALA A 547 30.07 13.51 17.67
N PRO A 548 30.51 12.25 17.80
CA PRO A 548 31.19 11.80 19.01
C PRO A 548 32.58 12.45 19.11
N PRO A 549 33.15 12.65 20.31
CA PRO A 549 34.45 13.31 20.49
C PRO A 549 35.63 12.61 19.79
N SER A 550 35.47 11.32 19.46
CA SER A 550 36.46 10.54 18.72
C SER A 550 36.55 10.89 17.23
N VAL A 551 35.57 11.62 16.68
CA VAL A 551 35.58 12.01 15.26
C VAL A 551 36.34 13.33 15.12
N PRO A 552 37.43 13.37 14.35
CA PRO A 552 38.19 14.60 14.13
C PRO A 552 37.36 15.60 13.30
N PRO A 553 37.39 16.89 13.62
CA PRO A 553 36.68 17.90 12.85
C PRO A 553 37.35 18.15 11.50
N GLN A 554 36.54 18.50 10.51
CA GLN A 554 37.04 19.03 9.25
C GLN A 554 37.66 20.42 9.43
N PRO A 555 38.59 20.87 8.56
CA PRO A 555 39.28 22.16 8.74
C PRO A 555 38.37 23.39 8.84
N PHE A 556 37.16 23.31 8.28
CA PHE A 556 36.18 24.40 8.28
C PHE A 556 35.08 24.22 9.34
N TRP A 557 35.11 23.15 10.14
CA TRP A 557 34.19 22.98 11.27
C TRP A 557 34.68 23.79 12.47
N LYS A 558 33.77 24.58 13.06
CA LYS A 558 34.06 25.36 14.28
C LYS A 558 33.36 24.73 15.47
N VAL A 559 34.08 24.52 16.57
CA VAL A 559 33.47 23.99 17.81
C VAL A 559 32.47 25.02 18.36
N VAL A 560 31.24 24.59 18.59
CA VAL A 560 30.18 25.39 19.22
C VAL A 560 30.02 24.98 20.68
N MET A 561 29.92 23.68 20.93
CA MET A 561 29.73 23.09 22.25
C MET A 561 30.47 21.76 22.34
N THR A 562 31.00 21.46 23.53
CA THR A 562 31.68 20.21 23.84
C THR A 562 31.05 19.55 25.05
N HIS A 563 30.86 18.25 24.99
CA HIS A 563 30.42 17.39 26.08
C HIS A 563 31.27 16.12 26.09
N ASN A 564 31.24 15.35 27.18
CA ASN A 564 32.02 14.12 27.31
C ASN A 564 31.64 13.04 26.26
N SER A 565 30.40 13.07 25.78
CA SER A 565 29.85 12.04 24.86
C SER A 565 29.57 12.55 23.45
N TRP A 566 29.63 13.86 23.21
CA TRP A 566 29.30 14.48 21.93
C TRP A 566 29.93 15.87 21.80
N VAL A 567 30.10 16.31 20.56
CA VAL A 567 30.56 17.65 20.21
C VAL A 567 29.62 18.19 19.13
N ILE A 568 29.25 19.45 19.26
CA ILE A 568 28.49 20.16 18.23
C ILE A 568 29.44 21.13 17.53
N TYR A 569 29.55 20.98 16.21
CA TYR A 569 30.28 21.88 15.34
C TYR A 569 29.34 22.71 14.46
N GLU A 570 29.86 23.84 13.99
CA GLU A 570 29.26 24.68 12.96
C GLU A 570 30.04 24.55 11.66
N ALA A 571 29.35 24.28 10.56
CA ALA A 571 29.86 24.39 9.19
C ALA A 571 29.31 25.64 8.48
N PRO A 572 30.06 26.21 7.53
CA PRO A 572 29.63 27.39 6.80
C PRO A 572 28.44 27.09 5.88
N THR A 573 27.34 27.82 6.06
CA THR A 573 26.16 27.77 5.19
C THR A 573 25.42 29.10 5.18
N SER A 574 24.88 29.44 4.01
CA SER A 574 24.03 30.62 3.77
C SER A 574 22.64 30.53 4.42
N GLY A 575 22.25 29.37 4.96
CA GLY A 575 20.91 29.15 5.53
C GLY A 575 20.01 28.35 4.59
N TYR A 576 18.70 28.35 4.83
CA TYR A 576 17.72 27.72 3.94
C TYR A 576 17.56 28.47 2.62
N PHE A 577 17.72 29.79 2.64
CA PHE A 577 17.77 30.59 1.43
C PHE A 577 19.20 30.79 0.94
N THR A 578 19.38 30.78 -0.38
CA THR A 578 20.59 31.27 -1.06
C THR A 578 20.20 32.07 -2.27
N ILE A 579 21.05 33.00 -2.68
CA ILE A 579 20.94 33.64 -3.98
C ILE A 579 21.34 32.65 -5.08
N GLY A 580 20.84 32.86 -6.28
CA GLY A 580 21.19 32.04 -7.43
C GLY A 580 20.92 32.71 -8.77
N ARG A 581 21.43 32.11 -9.84
CA ARG A 581 21.10 32.46 -11.23
C ARG A 581 20.84 31.21 -12.03
N ARG A 582 19.81 31.23 -12.87
CA ARG A 582 19.60 30.19 -13.89
C ARG A 582 20.65 30.36 -14.99
N ASN A 583 21.57 29.40 -15.10
CA ASN A 583 22.61 29.36 -16.12
C ASN A 583 22.25 28.46 -17.32
N MET A 584 21.38 27.48 -17.12
CA MET A 584 20.93 26.55 -18.17
C MET A 584 19.61 25.90 -17.79
N THR A 585 19.00 25.21 -18.76
CA THR A 585 17.81 24.39 -18.55
C THR A 585 18.11 22.94 -18.96
N VAL A 586 17.71 21.99 -18.13
CA VAL A 586 17.84 20.55 -18.33
C VAL A 586 16.44 19.97 -18.47
N VAL A 587 16.14 19.43 -19.64
CA VAL A 587 14.93 18.65 -19.90
C VAL A 587 15.27 17.18 -19.64
N ALA A 588 14.62 16.55 -18.67
CA ALA A 588 14.89 15.16 -18.32
C ALA A 588 13.69 14.53 -17.62
N ASP A 589 13.50 13.22 -17.81
CA ASP A 589 12.62 12.45 -16.95
C ASP A 589 13.24 12.26 -15.56
N LYS A 590 12.40 11.92 -14.58
CA LYS A 590 12.84 11.79 -13.17
C LYS A 590 13.93 10.74 -12.96
N THR A 591 14.02 9.73 -13.84
CA THR A 591 15.02 8.65 -13.78
C THR A 591 16.38 9.05 -14.33
N ASP A 592 16.45 10.10 -15.15
CA ASP A 592 17.66 10.40 -15.95
C ASP A 592 18.51 11.51 -15.33
N LEU A 593 18.02 12.13 -14.25
CA LEU A 593 18.64 13.30 -13.61
C LEU A 593 19.90 12.98 -12.80
N ILE A 594 20.05 11.75 -12.34
CA ILE A 594 20.98 11.42 -11.25
C ILE A 594 22.44 11.81 -11.56
N ASN A 595 22.96 11.47 -12.76
CA ASN A 595 24.37 11.72 -13.08
C ASN A 595 24.64 13.16 -13.53
N ILE A 596 23.70 13.85 -14.18
CA ILE A 596 23.89 15.27 -14.51
C ILE A 596 23.87 16.14 -13.25
N VAL A 597 23.03 15.80 -12.27
CA VAL A 597 23.05 16.44 -10.95
C VAL A 597 24.34 16.12 -10.22
N ARG A 598 24.83 14.87 -10.26
CA ARG A 598 26.16 14.50 -9.73
C ARG A 598 27.27 15.36 -10.31
N LEU A 599 27.31 15.52 -11.63
CA LEU A 599 28.31 16.35 -12.32
C LEU A 599 28.28 17.79 -11.83
N TRP A 600 27.09 18.36 -11.65
CA TRP A 600 26.94 19.70 -11.09
C TRP A 600 27.41 19.77 -9.63
N ILE A 601 26.98 18.85 -8.76
CA ILE A 601 27.39 18.79 -7.34
C ILE A 601 28.90 18.74 -7.24
N GLN A 602 29.58 17.93 -8.04
CA GLN A 602 31.04 17.74 -7.97
C GLN A 602 31.84 18.89 -8.62
N SER A 603 31.21 19.73 -9.43
CA SER A 603 31.86 20.86 -10.11
C SER A 603 32.04 22.11 -9.21
N PRO A 604 32.79 23.14 -9.65
CA PRO A 604 32.82 24.45 -9.00
C PRO A 604 31.56 25.31 -9.22
N VAL A 605 30.61 24.88 -10.07
CA VAL A 605 29.45 25.69 -10.46
C VAL A 605 28.52 26.06 -9.29
N PRO A 606 28.24 25.18 -8.30
CA PRO A 606 27.45 25.54 -7.12
C PRO A 606 28.04 26.71 -6.32
N THR A 607 29.38 26.84 -6.25
CA THR A 607 30.01 27.94 -5.50
C THR A 607 29.85 29.29 -6.20
N GLN A 608 29.60 29.27 -7.51
CA GLN A 608 29.25 30.45 -8.32
C GLN A 608 27.76 30.81 -8.22
N LYS A 609 26.98 30.06 -7.41
CA LYS A 609 25.54 30.24 -7.22
C LYS A 609 24.75 30.10 -8.52
N LEU A 610 25.19 29.19 -9.39
CA LEU A 610 24.53 28.88 -10.65
C LEU A 610 23.71 27.59 -10.50
N TYR A 611 22.41 27.70 -10.80
CA TYR A 611 21.43 26.65 -10.57
C TYR A 611 20.69 26.33 -11.87
N PRO A 612 21.02 25.20 -12.53
CA PRO A 612 20.27 24.71 -13.69
C PRO A 612 18.80 24.48 -13.35
N GLU A 613 17.90 24.85 -14.26
CA GLU A 613 16.47 24.53 -14.17
C GLU A 613 16.20 23.09 -14.63
N ILE A 614 15.29 22.39 -13.96
CA ILE A 614 14.79 21.07 -14.37
C ILE A 614 13.40 21.20 -14.99
N LEU A 615 13.21 20.61 -16.17
CA LEU A 615 11.92 20.47 -16.84
C LEU A 615 11.64 19.00 -17.17
N PHE A 616 10.51 18.47 -16.71
CA PHE A 616 10.10 17.10 -17.04
C PHE A 616 9.59 16.88 -18.45
N LYS A 617 9.24 17.96 -19.17
CA LYS A 617 8.71 17.85 -20.54
C LYS A 617 9.28 18.95 -21.40
N LYS A 618 9.60 18.57 -22.64
CA LYS A 618 9.91 19.53 -23.68
C LYS A 618 8.72 20.46 -23.88
N PRO A 619 8.90 21.78 -23.79
CA PRO A 619 7.83 22.73 -23.98
C PRO A 619 7.36 22.73 -25.44
N ALA A 620 6.05 22.92 -25.62
CA ALA A 620 5.37 22.76 -26.92
C ALA A 620 5.75 23.80 -27.99
N LYS A 621 6.40 24.90 -27.60
CA LYS A 621 6.92 25.91 -28.54
C LYS A 621 8.41 26.09 -28.28
N PRO A 622 9.24 26.27 -29.32
CA PRO A 622 10.61 26.75 -29.13
C PRO A 622 10.52 28.15 -28.52
N LEU A 623 10.71 28.23 -27.20
CA LEU A 623 10.93 29.50 -26.55
C LEU A 623 12.30 30.01 -27.03
N SER A 624 12.42 31.30 -27.30
CA SER A 624 13.72 31.94 -27.43
C SER A 624 14.44 31.82 -26.08
N TRP A 625 15.23 30.75 -25.93
CA TRP A 625 15.83 30.41 -24.65
C TRP A 625 16.91 31.43 -24.30
N PRO A 626 16.80 32.13 -23.16
CA PRO A 626 17.84 33.06 -22.71
C PRO A 626 19.10 32.33 -22.24
N VAL A 627 19.02 31.01 -22.03
CA VAL A 627 20.08 30.14 -21.53
C VAL A 627 20.19 28.87 -22.39
N PRO A 628 21.35 28.17 -22.41
CA PRO A 628 21.50 26.89 -23.07
C PRO A 628 20.50 25.84 -22.56
N VAL A 629 20.06 24.93 -23.45
CA VAL A 629 19.11 23.86 -23.12
C VAL A 629 19.67 22.51 -23.52
N VAL A 630 19.67 21.60 -22.55
CA VAL A 630 20.13 20.22 -22.69
C VAL A 630 18.95 19.28 -22.46
N GLU A 631 18.77 18.29 -23.33
CA GLU A 631 17.78 17.23 -23.18
C GLU A 631 18.51 15.92 -22.85
N MET A 632 18.25 15.37 -21.66
CA MET A 632 18.72 14.03 -21.29
C MET A 632 17.83 12.99 -21.97
N THR A 633 18.44 11.97 -22.58
CA THR A 633 17.73 10.85 -23.21
C THR A 633 17.82 9.57 -22.40
N ASP A 634 18.81 9.50 -21.52
CA ASP A 634 19.01 8.49 -20.49
C ASP A 634 19.93 9.09 -19.40
N GLU A 635 20.34 8.29 -18.43
CA GLU A 635 21.18 8.73 -17.30
C GLU A 635 22.56 9.28 -17.69
N VAL A 636 23.07 9.06 -18.91
CA VAL A 636 24.43 9.46 -19.33
C VAL A 636 24.49 10.14 -20.70
N THR A 637 23.41 10.12 -21.46
CA THR A 637 23.35 10.64 -22.83
C THR A 637 22.47 11.89 -22.89
N TYR A 638 22.94 12.90 -23.61
CA TYR A 638 22.22 14.16 -23.79
C TYR A 638 22.30 14.70 -25.22
N LYS A 639 21.37 15.61 -25.53
CA LYS A 639 21.32 16.40 -26.76
C LYS A 639 21.30 17.89 -26.45
N ASN A 640 22.09 18.69 -27.16
CA ASN A 640 21.98 20.14 -27.10
C ASN A 640 20.88 20.62 -28.06
N LEU A 641 19.83 21.22 -27.51
CA LEU A 641 18.67 21.64 -28.31
C LEU A 641 18.90 22.92 -29.12
N LYS A 642 19.93 23.70 -28.80
CA LYS A 642 20.24 24.95 -29.51
C LYS A 642 21.18 24.70 -30.70
N THR A 643 22.18 23.83 -30.52
CA THR A 643 23.17 23.55 -31.57
C THR A 643 22.80 22.35 -32.44
N ASP A 644 21.75 21.61 -32.08
CA ASP A 644 21.36 20.33 -32.70
C ASP A 644 22.55 19.36 -32.83
N SER A 645 23.48 19.42 -31.87
CA SER A 645 24.55 18.43 -31.79
C SER A 645 23.88 17.08 -31.58
N GLY A 646 24.35 16.03 -32.27
CA GLY A 646 23.86 14.67 -32.05
C GLY A 646 23.98 14.20 -30.59
N PHE A 647 23.68 12.94 -30.33
CA PHE A 647 23.80 12.36 -29.00
C PHE A 647 25.23 12.45 -28.47
N GLN A 648 25.39 12.96 -27.24
CA GLN A 648 26.67 13.11 -26.56
C GLN A 648 26.60 12.45 -25.18
N ASN A 649 27.73 11.90 -24.73
CA ASN A 649 27.84 11.33 -23.39
C ASN A 649 28.36 12.38 -22.40
N ILE A 650 27.73 12.51 -21.24
CA ILE A 650 28.05 13.52 -20.22
C ILE A 650 29.49 13.41 -19.67
N TRP A 651 30.09 12.22 -19.74
CA TRP A 651 31.47 11.96 -19.28
C TRP A 651 32.50 12.24 -20.37
N ALA A 652 32.09 12.15 -21.64
CA ALA A 652 32.95 12.52 -22.77
C ALA A 652 32.95 14.04 -23.00
N GLN A 653 31.80 14.69 -22.80
CA GLN A 653 31.63 16.13 -22.93
C GLN A 653 30.73 16.66 -21.82
N ASN A 654 31.27 17.57 -21.00
CA ASN A 654 30.54 18.13 -19.86
C ASN A 654 29.45 19.11 -20.33
N PRO A 655 28.15 18.83 -20.09
CA PRO A 655 27.05 19.70 -20.51
C PRO A 655 26.81 20.89 -19.57
N ILE A 656 27.55 21.03 -18.47
CA ILE A 656 27.32 22.10 -17.48
C ILE A 656 27.92 23.43 -17.97
N TYR A 657 27.06 24.42 -18.17
CA TYR A 657 27.45 25.74 -18.64
C TYR A 657 27.89 26.66 -17.48
N ALA A 658 28.93 27.45 -17.72
CA ALA A 658 29.27 28.58 -16.86
C ALA A 658 28.27 29.73 -17.04
N GLY A 659 28.32 30.72 -16.14
CA GLY A 659 27.50 31.93 -16.20
C GLY A 659 28.03 32.99 -15.23
N ASP A 660 27.59 34.23 -15.38
CA ASP A 660 28.00 35.29 -14.45
C ASP A 660 27.25 35.14 -13.12
N PRO A 661 27.86 35.59 -12.00
CA PRO A 661 27.26 35.48 -10.67
C PRO A 661 25.91 36.22 -10.59
N PRO A 662 25.04 35.83 -9.65
CA PRO A 662 23.77 36.50 -9.43
C PRO A 662 23.93 37.91 -8.88
N SER A 663 23.10 38.85 -9.35
CA SER A 663 23.03 40.23 -8.86
C SER A 663 21.91 40.43 -7.83
N VAL A 664 21.80 39.49 -6.89
CA VAL A 664 20.85 39.49 -5.75
C VAL A 664 21.63 39.36 -4.46
N SER A 665 21.16 39.99 -3.39
CA SER A 665 21.69 39.81 -2.03
C SER A 665 20.57 39.40 -1.07
N LEU A 666 20.89 38.53 -0.10
CA LEU A 666 20.01 38.29 1.06
C LEU A 666 20.23 39.41 2.06
N ILE A 667 19.15 40.03 2.54
CA ILE A 667 19.20 41.14 3.48
C ILE A 667 18.45 40.80 4.77
N GLY A 668 19.21 40.56 5.83
CA GLY A 668 18.67 40.22 7.15
C GLY A 668 18.47 38.71 7.37
N PRO A 669 18.01 38.34 8.58
CA PRO A 669 17.87 36.94 8.97
C PRO A 669 16.66 36.28 8.30
N GLU A 670 16.80 34.99 7.98
CA GLU A 670 15.66 34.15 7.61
C GLU A 670 14.83 33.78 8.84
N LYS A 671 13.53 33.57 8.64
CA LYS A 671 12.63 33.00 9.64
C LYS A 671 12.15 31.65 9.15
N VAL A 672 12.15 30.68 10.06
CA VAL A 672 11.69 29.32 9.80
C VAL A 672 10.74 28.93 10.91
N ASP A 673 9.56 28.43 10.53
CA ASP A 673 8.58 27.86 11.44
C ASP A 673 8.55 26.33 11.30
N THR A 674 8.14 25.68 12.38
CA THR A 674 7.77 24.26 12.47
C THR A 674 6.72 23.82 11.44
N ASP A 675 5.84 24.72 10.99
CA ASP A 675 4.80 24.43 9.98
C ASP A 675 5.31 24.54 8.52
N MET A 676 6.62 24.36 8.29
CA MET A 676 7.24 24.43 6.96
C MET A 676 7.02 25.78 6.26
N ILE A 677 7.09 26.86 7.05
CA ILE A 677 7.02 28.25 6.56
C ILE A 677 8.42 28.86 6.62
N PHE A 678 8.84 29.45 5.51
CA PHE A 678 10.16 30.05 5.32
C PHE A 678 10.00 31.48 4.83
N GLU A 679 10.63 32.43 5.52
CA GLU A 679 10.57 33.85 5.17
C GLU A 679 11.98 34.44 5.10
N THR A 680 12.20 35.32 4.13
CA THR A 680 13.45 36.08 4.00
C THR A 680 13.21 37.40 3.28
N LYS A 681 14.20 38.30 3.34
CA LYS A 681 14.21 39.53 2.55
C LYS A 681 15.43 39.53 1.65
N VAL A 682 15.24 40.02 0.43
CA VAL A 682 16.28 40.08 -0.60
C VAL A 682 16.28 41.43 -1.29
N GLU A 683 17.44 41.85 -1.76
CA GLU A 683 17.62 43.04 -2.57
C GLU A 683 18.10 42.63 -3.96
N VAL A 684 17.39 43.11 -4.99
CA VAL A 684 17.62 42.76 -6.39
C VAL A 684 18.15 43.97 -7.13
N SER A 685 19.30 43.80 -7.79
CA SER A 685 19.92 44.87 -8.58
C SER A 685 19.15 45.14 -9.88
N PRO A 686 19.22 46.37 -10.45
CA PRO A 686 18.55 46.73 -11.72
C PRO A 686 18.85 45.82 -12.93
N ASN A 687 20.04 45.22 -12.98
CA ASN A 687 20.49 44.39 -14.11
C ASN A 687 20.37 42.87 -13.85
N CYS A 688 19.37 42.45 -13.06
CA CYS A 688 19.20 41.04 -12.72
C CYS A 688 18.55 40.23 -13.86
N SER A 689 19.37 39.64 -14.73
CA SER A 689 18.87 38.67 -15.72
C SER A 689 18.96 37.25 -15.16
N GLN A 690 17.85 36.49 -15.23
CA GLN A 690 17.81 35.08 -14.80
C GLN A 690 18.10 34.85 -13.32
N CYS A 691 17.94 35.89 -12.49
CA CYS A 691 18.20 35.83 -11.07
C CYS A 691 17.14 35.03 -10.32
N LEU A 692 17.59 34.32 -9.30
CA LEU A 692 16.80 33.43 -8.47
C LEU A 692 17.11 33.70 -6.99
N VAL A 693 16.11 33.47 -6.17
CA VAL A 693 16.31 33.05 -4.78
C VAL A 693 16.01 31.56 -4.70
N VAL A 694 16.92 30.78 -4.15
CA VAL A 694 16.76 29.33 -4.02
C VAL A 694 16.42 28.99 -2.57
N LEU A 695 15.31 28.29 -2.38
CA LEU A 695 14.97 27.64 -1.12
C LEU A 695 15.48 26.20 -1.15
N LYS A 696 16.40 25.87 -0.24
CA LYS A 696 17.03 24.54 -0.10
C LYS A 696 16.11 23.53 0.57
N GLN A 697 14.91 23.38 0.01
CA GLN A 697 13.93 22.35 0.31
C GLN A 697 13.68 21.55 -0.96
N THR A 698 13.32 20.27 -0.83
CA THR A 698 12.92 19.47 -2.00
C THR A 698 11.68 20.08 -2.63
N TYR A 699 11.75 20.34 -3.93
CA TYR A 699 10.64 20.90 -4.68
C TYR A 699 9.44 19.93 -4.70
N HIS A 700 8.24 20.49 -4.58
CA HIS A 700 6.97 19.80 -4.81
C HIS A 700 5.89 20.83 -5.19
N PRO A 701 4.91 20.49 -6.05
CA PRO A 701 3.87 21.44 -6.50
C PRO A 701 2.96 22.04 -5.41
N ASN A 702 2.99 21.49 -4.19
CA ASN A 702 2.23 22.01 -3.04
C ASN A 702 2.91 23.19 -2.34
N TRP A 703 4.16 23.50 -2.69
CA TRP A 703 4.76 24.75 -2.25
C TRP A 703 4.01 25.95 -2.84
N ARG A 704 3.84 26.96 -2.01
CA ARG A 704 3.25 28.25 -2.36
C ARG A 704 4.24 29.32 -1.95
N VAL A 705 4.54 30.23 -2.87
CA VAL A 705 5.52 31.30 -2.66
C VAL A 705 4.88 32.63 -2.99
N TRP A 706 5.15 33.62 -2.15
CA TRP A 706 4.72 35.00 -2.31
C TRP A 706 5.93 35.93 -2.28
N ILE A 707 5.95 36.91 -3.19
CA ILE A 707 6.87 38.05 -3.16
C ILE A 707 6.06 39.29 -2.86
N ASN A 708 6.36 39.99 -1.77
CA ASN A 708 5.60 41.16 -1.29
C ASN A 708 4.08 40.88 -1.21
N GLY A 709 3.72 39.68 -0.73
CA GLY A 709 2.33 39.21 -0.63
C GLY A 709 1.68 38.75 -1.94
N LYS A 710 2.34 38.86 -3.10
CA LYS A 710 1.81 38.41 -4.39
C LYS A 710 2.31 37.00 -4.73
N PRO A 711 1.42 36.06 -5.10
CA PRO A 711 1.83 34.70 -5.43
C PRO A 711 2.72 34.68 -6.68
N VAL A 712 3.78 33.88 -6.66
CA VAL A 712 4.70 33.72 -7.78
C VAL A 712 4.87 32.26 -8.18
N LYS A 713 5.16 32.02 -9.45
CA LYS A 713 5.45 30.68 -9.96
C LYS A 713 6.92 30.36 -9.71
N THR A 714 7.16 29.26 -9.02
CA THR A 714 8.49 28.72 -8.76
C THR A 714 8.93 27.77 -9.86
N MET A 715 10.22 27.49 -9.94
CA MET A 715 10.82 26.49 -10.82
C MET A 715 11.61 25.45 -10.03
N ILE A 716 11.85 24.30 -10.65
CA ILE A 716 12.70 23.26 -10.08
C ILE A 716 14.13 23.57 -10.50
N VAL A 717 15.07 23.56 -9.56
CA VAL A 717 16.49 23.76 -9.86
C VAL A 717 17.33 22.67 -9.22
N PHE A 718 18.57 22.51 -9.68
CA PHE A 718 19.47 21.51 -9.12
C PHE A 718 19.74 21.72 -7.61
N PRO A 719 19.94 20.63 -6.83
CA PRO A 719 19.80 19.22 -7.22
C PRO A 719 18.34 18.78 -7.39
N PHE A 720 17.41 19.35 -6.62
CA PHE A 720 15.96 19.32 -6.81
C PHE A 720 15.30 20.36 -5.88
N HIS A 721 15.95 21.52 -5.77
CA HIS A 721 15.51 22.63 -4.95
C HIS A 721 14.48 23.50 -5.65
N MET A 722 13.91 24.44 -4.89
CA MET A 722 12.97 25.40 -5.42
C MET A 722 13.67 26.70 -5.77
N GLY A 723 13.62 27.08 -7.05
CA GLY A 723 14.02 28.40 -7.53
C GLY A 723 12.82 29.36 -7.56
N ILE A 724 13.03 30.57 -7.05
CA ILE A 724 12.07 31.66 -7.00
C ILE A 724 12.61 32.77 -7.92
N PRO A 725 12.03 32.97 -9.11
CA PRO A 725 12.47 34.00 -10.04
C PRO A 725 12.35 35.42 -9.48
N MET A 726 13.38 36.24 -9.70
CA MET A 726 13.44 37.64 -9.27
C MET A 726 13.48 38.56 -10.49
N ASP A 727 12.31 39.03 -10.92
CA ASP A 727 12.15 39.79 -12.16
C ASP A 727 12.13 41.32 -11.96
N GLN A 728 11.97 41.79 -10.72
CA GLN A 728 11.84 43.20 -10.40
C GLN A 728 13.01 43.65 -9.51
N PRO A 729 13.58 44.84 -9.74
CA PRO A 729 14.60 45.39 -8.87
C PRO A 729 14.02 45.97 -7.59
N GLY A 730 14.86 46.04 -6.55
CA GLY A 730 14.51 46.60 -5.25
C GLY A 730 14.44 45.56 -4.13
N ILE A 731 13.85 45.96 -3.00
CA ILE A 731 13.71 45.12 -1.82
C ILE A 731 12.43 44.30 -1.90
N HIS A 732 12.57 43.00 -1.67
CA HIS A 732 11.49 42.04 -1.73
C HIS A 732 11.46 41.18 -0.48
N GLU A 733 10.26 40.99 0.06
CA GLU A 733 9.97 40.02 1.09
C GLU A 733 9.44 38.74 0.44
N ILE A 734 10.10 37.62 0.74
CA ILE A 734 9.76 36.30 0.22
C ILE A 734 9.17 35.49 1.36
N LYS A 735 8.02 34.89 1.11
CA LYS A 735 7.38 33.90 1.98
C LYS A 735 7.12 32.63 1.19
N ALA A 736 7.55 31.50 1.69
CA ALA A 736 7.28 30.18 1.14
C ALA A 736 6.59 29.31 2.20
N ALA A 737 5.53 28.61 1.82
CA ALA A 737 4.82 27.70 2.71
C ALA A 737 4.43 26.41 1.97
N TYR A 738 4.49 25.27 2.65
CA TYR A 738 4.04 24.00 2.11
C TYR A 738 2.57 23.75 2.47
N ILE A 739 1.67 23.82 1.47
CA ILE A 739 0.23 23.76 1.70
C ILE A 739 -0.39 22.59 0.92
N PRO A 740 -1.23 21.74 1.55
CA PRO A 740 -1.88 20.63 0.86
C PRO A 740 -2.65 21.06 -0.39
N HIS A 741 -2.75 20.16 -1.37
CA HIS A 741 -3.48 20.43 -2.60
C HIS A 741 -4.95 20.82 -2.33
N PRO A 742 -5.48 21.89 -2.94
CA PRO A 742 -6.82 22.41 -2.62
C PRO A 742 -7.96 21.42 -2.88
N VAL A 743 -7.76 20.39 -3.71
CA VAL A 743 -8.79 19.34 -3.95
C VAL A 743 -8.90 18.33 -2.82
N LYS A 744 -7.87 18.21 -1.94
CA LYS A 744 -7.83 17.16 -0.92
C LYS A 744 -9.00 17.30 0.07
N LEU A 745 -9.21 18.51 0.61
CA LEU A 745 -10.26 18.75 1.60
C LEU A 745 -11.68 18.53 1.03
N PRO A 746 -12.07 19.08 -0.14
CA PRO A 746 -13.35 18.78 -0.77
C PRO A 746 -13.58 17.28 -0.99
N LEU A 747 -12.59 16.55 -1.49
CA LEU A 747 -12.71 15.11 -1.74
C LEU A 747 -12.89 14.31 -0.43
N ILE A 748 -12.19 14.67 0.65
CA ILE A 748 -12.40 14.06 1.97
C ILE A 748 -13.83 14.30 2.44
N ILE A 749 -14.32 15.55 2.39
CA ILE A 749 -15.67 15.90 2.84
C ILE A 749 -16.72 15.13 2.05
N ILE A 750 -16.60 15.09 0.71
CA ILE A 750 -17.51 14.35 -0.16
C ILE A 750 -17.51 12.86 0.22
N ALA A 751 -16.34 12.24 0.34
CA ALA A 751 -16.23 10.82 0.71
C ALA A 751 -16.86 10.53 2.08
N LEU A 752 -16.61 11.38 3.09
CA LEU A 752 -17.18 11.22 4.43
C LEU A 752 -18.70 11.37 4.45
N VAL A 753 -19.23 12.42 3.81
CA VAL A 753 -20.67 12.66 3.73
C VAL A 753 -21.37 11.51 3.02
N THR A 754 -20.84 11.04 1.88
CA THR A 754 -21.38 9.88 1.18
C THR A 754 -21.35 8.63 2.05
N GLY A 755 -20.25 8.38 2.77
CA GLY A 755 -20.13 7.26 3.70
C GLY A 755 -21.17 7.29 4.82
N ILE A 756 -21.41 8.47 5.41
CA ILE A 756 -22.42 8.67 6.46
C ILE A 756 -23.83 8.40 5.93
N ILE A 757 -24.17 8.91 4.73
CA ILE A 757 -25.47 8.69 4.09
C ILE A 757 -25.73 7.18 3.91
N ILE A 758 -24.73 6.44 3.42
CA ILE A 758 -24.83 4.98 3.23
C ILE A 758 -25.05 4.26 4.57
N LEU A 759 -24.32 4.64 5.62
CA LEU A 759 -24.47 4.05 6.96
C LEU A 759 -25.88 4.30 7.55
N LEU A 760 -26.39 5.53 7.42
CA LEU A 760 -27.74 5.89 7.85
C LEU A 760 -28.81 5.10 7.07
N GLY A 761 -28.58 4.89 5.78
CA GLY A 761 -29.41 4.04 4.94
C GLY A 761 -29.52 2.61 5.46
N PHE A 762 -28.41 1.97 5.80
CA PHE A 762 -28.44 0.63 6.40
C PHE A 762 -29.14 0.60 7.76
N TYR A 763 -28.93 1.61 8.59
CA TYR A 763 -29.57 1.69 9.90
C TYR A 763 -31.10 1.78 9.77
N LYS A 764 -31.59 2.62 8.87
CA LYS A 764 -33.04 2.77 8.61
C LYS A 764 -33.65 1.48 8.06
N ASN A 765 -32.99 0.83 7.10
CA ASN A 765 -33.49 -0.42 6.51
C ASN A 765 -33.55 -1.56 7.55
N LYS A 766 -32.57 -1.64 8.46
CA LYS A 766 -32.57 -2.61 9.57
C LYS A 766 -33.70 -2.35 10.59
N ARG A 767 -34.09 -1.09 10.81
CA ARG A 767 -35.20 -0.74 11.70
C ARG A 767 -36.56 -1.04 11.09
N ASN A 768 -36.69 -0.96 9.76
CA ASN A 768 -37.92 -1.32 9.04
C ASN A 768 -38.12 -2.84 8.88
N LEU A 769 -37.05 -3.62 9.04
CA LEU A 769 -37.07 -5.09 9.02
C LEU A 769 -37.31 -5.72 10.41
N LYS A 770 -37.24 -4.91 11.48
CA LYS A 770 -37.64 -5.28 12.84
C LYS A 770 -39.05 -4.76 13.10
#